data_AF-A0A0L9V1C7-F1
#
_entry.id   AF-A0A0L9V1C7-F1
#
_cell.length_a   1.000
_cell.length_b   1.000
_cell.length_c   1.000
_cell.angle_alpha   90.00
_cell.angle_beta   90.00
_cell.angle_gamma   90.00
#
_symmetry.space_group_name_H-M   'P 1'
#
loop_
_entity.id
_entity.type
_entity.pdbx_description
1 polymer ?
#
loop_
_entity_poly.entity_id
_entity_poly.type
_entity_poly.pdbx_seq_one_letter_code
_entity_poly.pdbx_strand_id
1 'polypeptide(L)'
;METLNSTEPHYIRCVKPNSLNRPQQFENASVIHQLRCGGVLEAVRISLAGYPTRRTYSEFVDRFGLIASEFMDGSYDDKAATEKILQKLKLENFQLGRTKVFLRAGQIGILDQRRAEVLDNAAKCIQRRMRTFIAHQDFIILRSAAISLQAGCRGHIARKIYAAKRETAAAISIQKYIRMWLTRHAHLKLYFSAIIMQSHVRGFVTRQRFLHAKEHSAATFVQAYWRMSKVRSSFLRYQTSIVAIQCLWRCRQAKRELRRLKQEANEAGALRLAKNKLEKQMEDLSWRLHLEKKIRVSNEEAKKIEISKLQKMLEALNLELDAAKLAKINECNKNAVLQNQLELSVKEKSALKRELVAVDELRKENALLKVSLDAFERKYKTLELELMNAQKSRDETMEKLREFEQKCSQLEQNEERLEEKLKSLENENHVLRQKALSTPFKSNRPGFAKSVSEKYSTAITSHTDRKTIFESPTPTKLIAPFTVGLSDSRRSKLTAEKHQDNYEFLSKCIKENLGFKNGKPIAARIIYKCLLHWHSFENERTAIFDSIIEGINEVLKVREDDIILPYWLSNTSALLCLLQRNLRSNGFLTATAQRYPGSSGLTSRTGHSPKTGRGVQGAKSSRSPGGIPQPSSGGQWDNIVKFLDSLMSKLRGNHVPSFFIRKLVTQVFSFINITLFNSLLLRRECCTFSNGEYVKSGLAELEKWIVNAKEEYAGTSWHELNYIRQAVGFLVIHQKRKKSLEEIRQDLCPALTVRQIYRISTMYWDDKYGTQSVSNEVVSVMREIVSKDNQNLTSNSFLLDDDLSIPFSAEDIDMAIPAIDLDEIHLPEFVSEYSCAQFLISHQK
;
A
#
# COMPACT_ATOMS: atom_id res chain seq x y z
N MET A 1 -119.99 3.23 64.11
CA MET A 1 -119.14 2.28 63.36
C MET A 1 -119.90 1.61 62.24
N GLU A 2 -121.11 1.09 62.47
CA GLU A 2 -121.94 0.37 61.48
C GLU A 2 -121.97 1.03 60.09
N THR A 3 -122.25 2.34 60.00
CA THR A 3 -122.28 3.10 58.74
C THR A 3 -120.96 3.14 57.96
N LEU A 4 -119.81 2.96 58.64
CA LEU A 4 -118.50 2.81 57.99
C LEU A 4 -118.26 1.37 57.57
N ASN A 5 -118.70 0.40 58.39
CA ASN A 5 -118.58 -1.03 58.11
C ASN A 5 -119.44 -1.48 56.90
N SER A 6 -120.47 -0.71 56.53
CA SER A 6 -121.25 -0.89 55.30
C SER A 6 -120.61 -0.25 54.05
N THR A 7 -119.35 0.19 54.12
CA THR A 7 -118.62 0.86 53.01
C THR A 7 -117.18 0.37 52.92
N GLU A 8 -116.49 0.62 51.81
CA GLU A 8 -115.03 0.43 51.73
C GLU A 8 -114.30 1.71 52.18
N PRO A 9 -113.58 1.72 53.33
CA PRO A 9 -112.98 2.93 53.86
C PRO A 9 -111.63 3.26 53.22
N HIS A 10 -111.57 4.32 52.43
CA HIS A 10 -110.31 4.89 51.94
C HIS A 10 -109.72 5.90 52.94
N TYR A 11 -108.44 5.76 53.26
CA TYR A 11 -107.78 6.53 54.32
C TYR A 11 -106.85 7.63 53.78
N ILE A 12 -107.18 8.88 54.09
CA ILE A 12 -106.27 10.03 53.94
C ILE A 12 -105.74 10.42 55.33
N ARG A 13 -104.49 10.92 55.38
CA ARG A 13 -103.82 11.41 56.60
C ARG A 13 -103.16 12.75 56.29
N CYS A 14 -103.85 13.84 56.61
CA CYS A 14 -103.32 15.19 56.46
C CYS A 14 -102.24 15.47 57.52
N VAL A 15 -101.15 16.12 57.13
CA VAL A 15 -100.05 16.52 58.01
C VAL A 15 -99.72 17.98 57.73
N LYS A 16 -99.66 18.81 58.77
CA LYS A 16 -99.26 20.22 58.69
C LYS A 16 -97.73 20.30 58.75
N PRO A 17 -97.03 20.75 57.67
CA PRO A 17 -95.58 20.65 57.58
C PRO A 17 -94.84 21.63 58.48
N ASN A 18 -95.44 22.79 58.80
CA ASN A 18 -94.93 23.77 59.75
C ASN A 18 -96.06 24.56 60.40
N SER A 19 -95.85 25.04 61.63
CA SER A 19 -96.77 25.83 62.44
C SER A 19 -97.25 27.12 61.75
N LEU A 20 -96.36 27.79 61.00
CA LEU A 20 -96.54 29.12 60.41
C LEU A 20 -97.25 29.14 59.04
N ASN A 21 -97.69 27.98 58.53
CA ASN A 21 -98.28 27.82 57.19
C ASN A 21 -97.38 28.33 56.03
N ARG A 22 -96.06 28.38 56.20
CA ARG A 22 -95.10 28.85 55.19
C ARG A 22 -94.89 27.80 54.09
N PRO A 23 -94.72 28.19 52.81
CA PRO A 23 -94.34 27.26 51.76
C PRO A 23 -92.92 26.70 52.01
N GLN A 24 -92.70 25.44 51.60
CA GLN A 24 -91.41 24.71 51.66
C GLN A 24 -90.74 24.55 53.04
N GLN A 25 -91.25 25.16 54.11
CA GLN A 25 -90.73 24.99 55.48
C GLN A 25 -91.25 23.68 56.11
N PHE A 26 -90.36 22.91 56.76
CA PHE A 26 -90.68 21.62 57.36
C PHE A 26 -90.15 21.52 58.80
N GLU A 27 -91.05 21.37 59.77
CA GLU A 27 -90.75 21.29 61.20
C GLU A 27 -90.67 19.82 61.65
N ASN A 28 -89.48 19.21 61.55
CA ASN A 28 -89.24 17.79 61.88
C ASN A 28 -89.95 17.31 63.17
N ALA A 29 -89.81 18.04 64.28
CA ALA A 29 -90.41 17.65 65.56
C ALA A 29 -91.95 17.68 65.54
N SER A 30 -92.54 18.72 64.93
CA SER A 30 -93.99 18.87 64.76
C SER A 30 -94.56 17.77 63.88
N VAL A 31 -93.91 17.46 62.76
CA VAL A 31 -94.34 16.41 61.83
C VAL A 31 -94.19 15.01 62.45
N ILE A 32 -93.09 14.72 63.15
CA ILE A 32 -92.92 13.43 63.85
C ILE A 32 -93.98 13.24 64.94
N HIS A 33 -94.35 14.30 65.68
CA HIS A 33 -95.43 14.24 66.66
C HIS A 33 -96.79 13.94 65.98
N GLN A 34 -97.13 14.66 64.91
CA GLN A 34 -98.35 14.42 64.13
C GLN A 34 -98.41 12.99 63.56
N LEU A 35 -97.29 12.45 63.04
CA LEU A 35 -97.23 11.09 62.50
C LEU A 35 -97.36 9.99 63.58
N ARG A 36 -97.02 10.29 64.84
CA ARG A 36 -97.33 9.43 65.99
C ARG A 36 -98.81 9.48 66.33
N CYS A 37 -99.36 10.68 66.55
CA CYS A 37 -100.76 10.88 66.93
C CYS A 37 -101.76 10.40 65.85
N GLY A 38 -101.42 10.54 64.56
CA GLY A 38 -102.22 10.04 63.44
C GLY A 38 -102.10 8.53 63.17
N GLY A 39 -101.37 7.79 64.01
CA GLY A 39 -101.14 6.34 63.89
C GLY A 39 -100.26 5.90 62.72
N VAL A 40 -99.66 6.84 61.98
CA VAL A 40 -98.92 6.54 60.74
C VAL A 40 -97.64 5.75 61.03
N LEU A 41 -96.87 6.15 62.06
CA LEU A 41 -95.68 5.40 62.44
C LEU A 41 -96.01 3.99 62.97
N GLU A 42 -97.18 3.81 63.56
CA GLU A 42 -97.65 2.51 64.08
C GLU A 42 -98.12 1.59 62.95
N ALA A 43 -98.85 2.12 61.96
CA ALA A 43 -99.15 1.39 60.73
C ALA A 43 -97.88 1.00 59.94
N VAL A 44 -96.86 1.86 59.94
CA VAL A 44 -95.53 1.54 59.39
C VAL A 44 -94.84 0.45 60.22
N ARG A 45 -94.87 0.52 61.57
CA ARG A 45 -94.30 -0.50 62.46
C ARG A 45 -94.92 -1.89 62.20
N ILE A 46 -96.25 -1.96 62.07
CA ILE A 46 -96.98 -3.18 61.73
C ILE A 46 -96.60 -3.66 60.31
N SER A 47 -96.47 -2.75 59.35
CA SER A 47 -96.05 -3.08 57.97
C SER A 47 -94.60 -3.62 57.90
N LEU A 48 -93.70 -3.11 58.73
CA LEU A 48 -92.31 -3.58 58.87
C LEU A 48 -92.25 -4.97 59.54
N ALA A 49 -93.17 -5.27 60.46
CA ALA A 49 -93.38 -6.62 61.02
C ALA A 49 -94.01 -7.61 60.01
N GLY A 50 -94.44 -7.12 58.83
CA GLY A 50 -94.82 -7.92 57.67
C GLY A 50 -93.67 -8.13 56.69
N TYR A 51 -93.99 -8.11 55.39
CA TYR A 51 -93.03 -8.08 54.29
C TYR A 51 -93.11 -6.70 53.60
N PRO A 52 -92.33 -5.71 54.07
CA PRO A 52 -92.37 -4.34 53.54
C PRO A 52 -91.68 -4.23 52.18
N THR A 53 -90.61 -4.99 51.94
CA THR A 53 -89.87 -4.95 50.67
C THR A 53 -90.47 -5.97 49.71
N ARG A 54 -90.91 -5.49 48.54
CA ARG A 54 -91.60 -6.28 47.52
C ARG A 54 -91.05 -5.92 46.15
N ARG A 55 -90.50 -6.89 45.41
CA ARG A 55 -89.86 -6.69 44.10
C ARG A 55 -90.38 -7.71 43.09
N THR A 56 -90.46 -7.38 41.81
CA THR A 56 -90.61 -8.43 40.78
C THR A 56 -89.36 -9.30 40.75
N TYR A 57 -89.49 -10.49 40.18
CA TYR A 57 -88.32 -11.36 40.01
C TYR A 57 -87.29 -10.73 39.06
N SER A 58 -87.72 -10.09 37.97
CA SER A 58 -86.85 -9.31 37.07
C SER A 58 -86.09 -8.17 37.78
N GLU A 59 -86.77 -7.32 38.58
CA GLU A 59 -86.12 -6.24 39.36
C GLU A 59 -85.11 -6.78 40.39
N PHE A 60 -85.34 -7.99 40.91
CA PHE A 60 -84.43 -8.62 41.86
C PHE A 60 -83.19 -9.20 41.15
N VAL A 61 -83.41 -9.91 40.04
CA VAL A 61 -82.34 -10.58 39.27
C VAL A 61 -81.43 -9.58 38.57
N ASP A 62 -81.97 -8.50 37.99
CA ASP A 62 -81.17 -7.41 37.41
C ASP A 62 -80.21 -6.79 38.45
N ARG A 63 -80.72 -6.49 39.65
CA ARG A 63 -79.91 -5.88 40.72
C ARG A 63 -78.92 -6.86 41.36
N PHE A 64 -79.32 -8.11 41.60
CA PHE A 64 -78.59 -9.04 42.48
C PHE A 64 -78.02 -10.29 41.79
N GLY A 65 -78.31 -10.54 40.51
CA GLY A 65 -77.79 -11.70 39.75
C GLY A 65 -76.26 -11.82 39.75
N LEU A 66 -75.55 -10.68 39.84
CA LEU A 66 -74.09 -10.62 40.01
C LEU A 66 -73.57 -11.43 41.21
N ILE A 67 -74.36 -11.61 42.27
CA ILE A 67 -73.98 -12.40 43.46
C ILE A 67 -73.87 -13.90 43.12
N ALA A 68 -74.62 -14.37 42.13
CA ALA A 68 -74.69 -15.76 41.71
C ALA A 68 -74.56 -15.90 40.18
N SER A 69 -73.58 -15.22 39.60
CA SER A 69 -73.30 -15.24 38.16
C SER A 69 -73.18 -16.65 37.57
N GLU A 70 -72.72 -17.62 38.37
CA GLU A 70 -72.66 -19.06 38.06
C GLU A 70 -74.01 -19.73 37.73
N PHE A 71 -75.14 -19.03 37.96
CA PHE A 71 -76.50 -19.48 37.63
C PHE A 71 -77.19 -18.59 36.59
N MET A 72 -76.48 -17.61 36.02
CA MET A 72 -77.02 -16.60 35.10
C MET A 72 -76.76 -16.91 33.61
N ASP A 73 -76.11 -18.03 33.31
CA ASP A 73 -75.79 -18.43 31.93
C ASP A 73 -77.00 -19.04 31.22
N GLY A 74 -77.43 -18.40 30.11
CA GLY A 74 -78.50 -18.88 29.23
C GLY A 74 -79.90 -18.33 29.53
N SER A 75 -80.93 -19.04 29.09
CA SER A 75 -82.34 -18.66 29.30
C SER A 75 -82.82 -19.12 30.69
N TYR A 76 -82.57 -18.30 31.71
CA TYR A 76 -83.03 -18.55 33.08
C TYR A 76 -84.50 -18.13 33.30
N ASP A 77 -85.17 -18.79 34.25
CA ASP A 77 -86.39 -18.26 34.87
C ASP A 77 -86.01 -17.30 36.00
N ASP A 78 -86.51 -16.06 35.96
CA ASP A 78 -86.27 -15.04 36.99
C ASP A 78 -86.61 -15.53 38.40
N LYS A 79 -87.66 -16.37 38.54
CA LYS A 79 -88.07 -16.91 39.85
C LYS A 79 -87.05 -17.91 40.37
N ALA A 80 -86.68 -18.91 39.57
CA ALA A 80 -85.64 -19.88 39.90
C ALA A 80 -84.27 -19.21 40.13
N ALA A 81 -83.93 -18.17 39.37
CA ALA A 81 -82.72 -17.38 39.60
C ALA A 81 -82.77 -16.63 40.94
N THR A 82 -83.90 -15.96 41.24
CA THR A 82 -84.14 -15.32 42.54
C THR A 82 -84.00 -16.31 43.70
N GLU A 83 -84.60 -17.49 43.58
CA GLU A 83 -84.53 -18.54 44.60
C GLU A 83 -83.09 -19.04 44.82
N LYS A 84 -82.35 -19.33 43.74
CA LYS A 84 -80.93 -19.74 43.83
C LYS A 84 -80.05 -18.66 44.49
N ILE A 85 -80.26 -17.38 44.19
CA ILE A 85 -79.53 -16.26 44.82
C ILE A 85 -79.79 -16.24 46.34
N LEU A 86 -81.06 -16.36 46.76
CA LEU A 86 -81.44 -16.35 48.18
C LEU A 86 -80.92 -17.59 48.92
N GLN A 87 -80.99 -18.77 48.30
CA GLN A 87 -80.42 -20.03 48.82
C GLN A 87 -78.89 -19.96 48.97
N LYS A 88 -78.17 -19.46 47.95
CA LYS A 88 -76.70 -19.27 48.00
C LYS A 88 -76.26 -18.38 49.17
N LEU A 89 -77.07 -17.36 49.47
CA LEU A 89 -76.84 -16.43 50.57
C LEU A 89 -77.31 -16.94 51.93
N LYS A 90 -78.04 -18.07 51.97
CA LYS A 90 -78.71 -18.60 53.17
C LYS A 90 -79.59 -17.55 53.86
N LEU A 91 -80.26 -16.71 53.07
CA LEU A 91 -81.13 -15.66 53.61
C LEU A 91 -82.40 -16.28 54.17
N GLU A 92 -82.67 -16.04 55.44
CA GLU A 92 -83.94 -16.38 56.07
C GLU A 92 -84.94 -15.21 55.91
N ASN A 93 -86.21 -15.42 56.28
CA ASN A 93 -87.22 -14.36 56.30
C ASN A 93 -87.55 -13.72 54.93
N PHE A 94 -87.61 -14.55 53.88
CA PHE A 94 -88.22 -14.22 52.58
C PHE A 94 -89.45 -15.08 52.29
N GLN A 95 -90.25 -14.69 51.29
CA GLN A 95 -91.31 -15.49 50.68
C GLN A 95 -91.35 -15.27 49.15
N LEU A 96 -91.72 -16.31 48.39
CA LEU A 96 -91.79 -16.29 46.92
C LEU A 96 -93.26 -16.34 46.47
N GLY A 97 -93.76 -15.24 45.91
CA GLY A 97 -95.12 -15.17 45.35
C GLY A 97 -95.22 -15.70 43.91
N ARG A 98 -96.35 -15.42 43.25
CA ARG A 98 -96.51 -15.77 41.81
C ARG A 98 -95.59 -14.97 40.89
N THR A 99 -95.40 -13.68 41.17
CA THR A 99 -94.65 -12.73 40.30
C THR A 99 -93.66 -11.83 41.04
N LYS A 100 -93.58 -11.96 42.37
CA LYS A 100 -92.79 -11.07 43.23
C LYS A 100 -92.13 -11.82 44.39
N VAL A 101 -90.92 -11.41 44.73
CA VAL A 101 -90.24 -11.76 46.00
C VAL A 101 -90.63 -10.78 47.09
N PHE A 102 -90.84 -11.31 48.29
CA PHE A 102 -91.21 -10.59 49.50
C PHE A 102 -90.10 -10.76 50.53
N LEU A 103 -89.52 -9.65 51.00
CA LEU A 103 -88.41 -9.65 51.96
C LEU A 103 -88.83 -8.89 53.23
N ARG A 104 -88.47 -9.42 54.41
CA ARG A 104 -88.60 -8.68 55.67
C ARG A 104 -87.59 -7.51 55.74
N ALA A 105 -87.76 -6.64 56.74
CA ALA A 105 -86.84 -5.53 56.98
C ALA A 105 -85.38 -6.01 57.14
N GLY A 106 -84.41 -5.18 56.77
CA GLY A 106 -82.97 -5.48 56.83
C GLY A 106 -82.43 -6.36 55.70
N GLN A 107 -83.19 -7.34 55.20
CA GLN A 107 -82.72 -8.35 54.23
C GLN A 107 -82.14 -7.75 52.93
N ILE A 108 -82.72 -6.64 52.45
CA ILE A 108 -82.22 -5.91 51.26
C ILE A 108 -80.82 -5.31 51.48
N GLY A 109 -80.47 -4.93 52.71
CA GLY A 109 -79.15 -4.41 53.06
C GLY A 109 -78.07 -5.50 53.04
N ILE A 110 -78.41 -6.73 53.42
CA ILE A 110 -77.51 -7.88 53.36
C ILE A 110 -77.20 -8.23 51.88
N LEU A 111 -78.22 -8.17 51.02
CA LEU A 111 -78.10 -8.33 49.57
C LEU A 111 -77.19 -7.25 48.95
N ASP A 112 -77.42 -5.96 49.27
CA ASP A 112 -76.60 -4.85 48.77
C ASP A 112 -75.15 -4.91 49.31
N GLN A 113 -74.95 -5.29 50.58
CA GLN A 113 -73.60 -5.53 51.14
C GLN A 113 -72.87 -6.62 50.36
N ARG A 114 -73.48 -7.79 50.16
CA ARG A 114 -72.81 -8.91 49.49
C ARG A 114 -72.56 -8.64 48.01
N ARG A 115 -73.42 -7.84 47.36
CA ARG A 115 -73.20 -7.30 46.01
C ARG A 115 -71.95 -6.41 45.96
N ALA A 116 -71.75 -5.54 46.96
CA ALA A 116 -70.55 -4.70 47.07
C ALA A 116 -69.28 -5.53 47.32
N GLU A 117 -69.34 -6.55 48.18
CA GLU A 117 -68.22 -7.46 48.44
C GLU A 117 -67.77 -8.23 47.17
N VAL A 118 -68.69 -8.65 46.30
CA VAL A 118 -68.35 -9.31 45.02
C VAL A 118 -67.62 -8.33 44.08
N LEU A 119 -68.10 -7.09 43.98
CA LEU A 119 -67.48 -6.03 43.16
C LEU A 119 -66.08 -5.65 43.66
N ASP A 120 -65.92 -5.48 44.98
CA ASP A 120 -64.63 -5.18 45.61
C ASP A 120 -63.61 -6.33 45.44
N ASN A 121 -64.03 -7.60 45.57
CA ASN A 121 -63.14 -8.73 45.29
C ASN A 121 -62.72 -8.80 43.81
N ALA A 122 -63.63 -8.53 42.87
CA ALA A 122 -63.29 -8.43 41.45
C ALA A 122 -62.27 -7.30 41.18
N ALA A 123 -62.50 -6.12 41.77
CA ALA A 123 -61.56 -5.00 41.68
C ALA A 123 -60.19 -5.34 42.27
N LYS A 124 -60.14 -6.01 43.43
CA LYS A 124 -58.89 -6.49 44.07
C LYS A 124 -58.13 -7.48 43.18
N CYS A 125 -58.81 -8.37 42.46
CA CYS A 125 -58.16 -9.27 41.50
C CYS A 125 -57.51 -8.52 40.33
N ILE A 126 -58.22 -7.55 39.74
CA ILE A 126 -57.69 -6.69 38.65
C ILE A 126 -56.51 -5.86 39.15
N GLN A 127 -56.67 -5.18 40.30
CA GLN A 127 -55.61 -4.37 40.92
C GLN A 127 -54.38 -5.20 41.28
N ARG A 128 -54.54 -6.43 41.80
CA ARG A 128 -53.43 -7.34 42.07
C ARG A 128 -52.66 -7.63 40.79
N ARG A 129 -53.34 -8.02 39.70
CA ARG A 129 -52.69 -8.34 38.42
C ARG A 129 -51.96 -7.13 37.83
N MET A 130 -52.56 -5.94 37.90
CA MET A 130 -51.94 -4.69 37.42
C MET A 130 -50.71 -4.30 38.25
N ARG A 131 -50.77 -4.39 39.58
CA ARG A 131 -49.61 -4.12 40.47
C ARG A 131 -48.46 -5.09 40.22
N THR A 132 -48.75 -6.38 40.00
CA THR A 132 -47.73 -7.37 39.61
C THR A 132 -47.14 -7.06 38.23
N PHE A 133 -47.94 -6.63 37.27
CA PHE A 133 -47.45 -6.24 35.93
C PHE A 133 -46.49 -5.04 36.00
N ILE A 134 -46.88 -3.96 36.70
CA ILE A 134 -46.04 -2.76 36.90
C ILE A 134 -44.71 -3.15 37.58
N ALA A 135 -44.77 -3.82 38.73
CA ALA A 135 -43.56 -4.20 39.48
C ALA A 135 -42.62 -5.13 38.67
N HIS A 136 -43.16 -5.98 37.79
CA HIS A 136 -42.36 -6.81 36.89
C HIS A 136 -41.71 -6.00 35.76
N GLN A 137 -42.42 -5.02 35.21
CA GLN A 137 -41.88 -4.07 34.22
C GLN A 137 -40.76 -3.22 34.83
N ASP A 138 -40.97 -2.65 36.02
CA ASP A 138 -39.98 -1.87 36.75
C ASP A 138 -38.72 -2.71 37.06
N PHE A 139 -38.90 -3.97 37.47
CA PHE A 139 -37.80 -4.91 37.71
C PHE A 139 -36.99 -5.19 36.43
N ILE A 140 -37.64 -5.35 35.27
CA ILE A 140 -36.94 -5.55 33.98
C ILE A 140 -36.11 -4.31 33.62
N ILE A 141 -36.65 -3.11 33.81
CA ILE A 141 -35.96 -1.85 33.55
C ILE A 141 -34.76 -1.67 34.49
N LEU A 142 -34.94 -1.92 35.80
CA LEU A 142 -33.86 -1.85 36.77
C LEU A 142 -32.75 -2.88 36.49
N ARG A 143 -33.14 -4.10 36.09
CA ARG A 143 -32.20 -5.17 35.71
C ARG A 143 -31.40 -4.80 34.46
N SER A 144 -32.01 -4.22 33.42
CA SER A 144 -31.28 -3.82 32.20
C SER A 144 -30.30 -2.68 32.49
N ALA A 145 -30.71 -1.67 33.27
CA ALA A 145 -29.83 -0.60 33.74
C ALA A 145 -28.63 -1.13 34.55
N ALA A 146 -28.87 -2.07 35.47
CA ALA A 146 -27.81 -2.70 36.26
C ALA A 146 -26.81 -3.50 35.39
N ILE A 147 -27.28 -4.23 34.37
CA ILE A 147 -26.42 -4.97 33.44
C ILE A 147 -25.57 -3.99 32.60
N SER A 148 -26.17 -2.91 32.09
CA SER A 148 -25.45 -1.87 31.34
C SER A 148 -24.37 -1.18 32.19
N LEU A 149 -24.66 -0.87 33.46
CA LEU A 149 -23.68 -0.33 34.39
C LEU A 149 -22.54 -1.33 34.67
N GLN A 150 -22.85 -2.61 34.90
CA GLN A 150 -21.84 -3.66 35.10
C GLN A 150 -20.93 -3.83 33.87
N ALA A 151 -21.49 -3.77 32.66
CA ALA A 151 -20.72 -3.80 31.41
C ALA A 151 -19.79 -2.56 31.30
N GLY A 152 -20.31 -1.36 31.60
CA GLY A 152 -19.54 -0.13 31.65
C GLY A 152 -18.36 -0.20 32.63
N CYS A 153 -18.60 -0.68 33.85
CA CYS A 153 -17.57 -0.86 34.89
C CYS A 153 -16.50 -1.89 34.49
N ARG A 154 -16.90 -3.06 33.96
CA ARG A 154 -15.97 -4.07 33.43
C ARG A 154 -15.10 -3.49 32.30
N GLY A 155 -15.71 -2.75 31.38
CA GLY A 155 -15.00 -2.06 30.29
C GLY A 155 -14.04 -0.97 30.80
N HIS A 156 -14.40 -0.21 31.84
CA HIS A 156 -13.50 0.77 32.45
C HIS A 156 -12.27 0.10 33.09
N ILE A 157 -12.48 -0.97 33.86
CA ILE A 157 -11.39 -1.74 34.50
C ILE A 157 -10.43 -2.30 33.45
N ALA A 158 -10.97 -2.92 32.39
CA ALA A 158 -10.17 -3.45 31.27
C ALA A 158 -9.34 -2.34 30.58
N ARG A 159 -9.94 -1.17 30.31
CA ARG A 159 -9.23 -0.01 29.73
C ARG A 159 -8.13 0.52 30.66
N LYS A 160 -8.37 0.60 31.98
CA LYS A 160 -7.36 1.04 32.96
C LYS A 160 -6.17 0.08 33.03
N ILE A 161 -6.41 -1.24 33.02
CA ILE A 161 -5.35 -2.26 32.98
C ILE A 161 -4.56 -2.18 31.67
N TYR A 162 -5.24 -1.97 30.53
CA TYR A 162 -4.58 -1.83 29.23
C TYR A 162 -3.75 -0.54 29.10
N ALA A 163 -4.19 0.57 29.68
CA ALA A 163 -3.42 1.81 29.74
C ALA A 163 -2.08 1.60 30.48
N ALA A 164 -2.11 1.00 31.68
CA ALA A 164 -0.88 0.69 32.43
C ALA A 164 0.05 -0.28 31.69
N LYS A 165 -0.49 -1.26 30.94
CA LYS A 165 0.30 -2.12 30.04
C LYS A 165 0.93 -1.34 28.87
N ARG A 166 0.26 -0.34 28.32
CA ARG A 166 0.83 0.54 27.27
C ARG A 166 1.92 1.46 27.81
N GLU A 167 1.72 2.03 28.99
CA GLU A 167 2.70 2.91 29.66
C GLU A 167 3.99 2.15 29.98
N THR A 168 3.89 0.95 30.55
CA THR A 168 5.06 0.09 30.82
C THR A 168 5.77 -0.37 29.54
N ALA A 169 5.03 -0.75 28.50
CA ALA A 169 5.62 -1.11 27.20
C ALA A 169 6.34 0.08 26.53
N ALA A 170 5.80 1.29 26.63
CA ALA A 170 6.43 2.52 26.14
C ALA A 170 7.72 2.84 26.92
N ALA A 171 7.68 2.76 28.26
CA ALA A 171 8.84 2.98 29.11
C ALA A 171 9.97 1.97 28.81
N ILE A 172 9.64 0.67 28.67
CA ILE A 172 10.59 -0.38 28.30
C ILE A 172 11.20 -0.10 26.91
N SER A 173 10.39 0.34 25.94
CA SER A 173 10.86 0.68 24.59
C SER A 173 11.84 1.85 24.61
N ILE A 174 11.51 2.94 25.32
CA ILE A 174 12.40 4.10 25.48
C ILE A 174 13.72 3.69 26.17
N GLN A 175 13.64 2.91 27.26
CA GLN A 175 14.82 2.41 27.97
C GLN A 175 15.69 1.51 27.07
N LYS A 176 15.10 0.64 26.25
CA LYS A 176 15.81 -0.22 25.28
C LYS A 176 16.62 0.63 24.30
N TYR A 177 15.99 1.62 23.66
CA TYR A 177 16.67 2.47 22.68
C TYR A 177 17.77 3.34 23.31
N ILE A 178 17.54 3.92 24.49
CA ILE A 178 18.57 4.71 25.21
C ILE A 178 19.76 3.85 25.63
N ARG A 179 19.54 2.67 26.22
CA ARG A 179 20.62 1.74 26.61
C ARG A 179 21.44 1.30 25.39
N MET A 180 20.78 0.95 24.29
CA MET A 180 21.44 0.59 23.02
C MET A 180 22.28 1.75 22.47
N TRP A 181 21.73 2.98 22.47
CA TRP A 181 22.43 4.16 21.96
C TRP A 181 23.66 4.50 22.80
N LEU A 182 23.55 4.50 24.14
CA LEU A 182 24.66 4.76 25.06
C LEU A 182 25.82 3.78 24.82
N THR A 183 25.53 2.47 24.79
CA THR A 183 26.55 1.43 24.55
C THR A 183 27.18 1.56 23.17
N ARG A 184 26.39 1.83 22.12
CA ARG A 184 26.90 2.03 20.75
C ARG A 184 27.77 3.29 20.66
N HIS A 185 27.38 4.39 21.30
CA HIS A 185 28.15 5.63 21.32
C HIS A 185 29.49 5.45 22.05
N ALA A 186 29.50 4.81 23.22
CA ALA A 186 30.72 4.51 23.96
C ALA A 186 31.68 3.60 23.15
N HIS A 187 31.16 2.55 22.53
CA HIS A 187 31.95 1.66 21.66
C HIS A 187 32.54 2.40 20.45
N LEU A 188 31.73 3.21 19.74
CA LEU A 188 32.20 3.98 18.59
C LEU A 188 33.28 5.01 18.99
N LYS A 189 33.13 5.68 20.15
CA LYS A 189 34.16 6.60 20.67
C LYS A 189 35.50 5.88 20.89
N LEU A 190 35.49 4.69 21.50
CA LEU A 190 36.69 3.88 21.70
C LEU A 190 37.27 3.39 20.36
N TYR A 191 36.42 2.94 19.44
CA TYR A 191 36.81 2.47 18.10
C TYR A 191 37.51 3.56 17.27
N PHE A 192 36.95 4.78 17.22
CA PHE A 192 37.59 5.90 16.52
C PHE A 192 38.90 6.32 17.18
N SER A 193 38.98 6.35 18.52
CA SER A 193 40.24 6.58 19.24
C SER A 193 41.30 5.54 18.87
N ALA A 194 40.94 4.27 18.81
CA ALA A 194 41.85 3.19 18.41
C ALA A 194 42.32 3.33 16.95
N ILE A 195 41.43 3.69 16.01
CA ILE A 195 41.81 3.95 14.60
C ILE A 195 42.81 5.11 14.50
N ILE A 196 42.56 6.21 15.23
CA ILE A 196 43.45 7.39 15.22
C ILE A 196 44.82 7.00 15.79
N MET A 197 44.88 6.29 16.93
CA MET A 197 46.15 5.80 17.48
C MET A 197 46.88 4.89 16.49
N GLN A 198 46.18 3.95 15.85
CA GLN A 198 46.77 3.05 14.86
C GLN A 198 47.27 3.78 13.61
N SER A 199 46.56 4.81 13.12
CA SER A 199 46.99 5.57 11.94
C SER A 199 48.24 6.41 12.24
N HIS A 200 48.31 7.04 13.42
CA HIS A 200 49.50 7.76 13.88
C HIS A 200 50.70 6.81 14.07
N VAL A 201 50.51 5.64 14.69
CA VAL A 201 51.60 4.64 14.87
C VAL A 201 52.09 4.12 13.52
N ARG A 202 51.19 3.73 12.59
CA ARG A 202 51.58 3.30 11.23
C ARG A 202 52.31 4.40 10.46
N GLY A 203 51.86 5.65 10.57
CA GLY A 203 52.50 6.82 9.97
C GLY A 203 53.90 7.08 10.54
N PHE A 204 54.07 6.98 11.86
CA PHE A 204 55.36 7.12 12.53
C PHE A 204 56.36 6.03 12.10
N VAL A 205 55.95 4.75 12.13
CA VAL A 205 56.81 3.62 11.73
C VAL A 205 57.29 3.76 10.28
N THR A 206 56.42 4.17 9.35
CA THR A 206 56.80 4.41 7.95
C THR A 206 57.76 5.60 7.81
N ARG A 207 57.55 6.68 8.56
CA ARG A 207 58.47 7.85 8.56
C ARG A 207 59.85 7.49 9.11
N GLN A 208 59.94 6.70 10.19
CA GLN A 208 61.23 6.23 10.73
C GLN A 208 61.98 5.34 9.73
N ARG A 209 61.29 4.38 9.11
CA ARG A 209 61.87 3.54 8.04
C ARG A 209 62.41 4.38 6.87
N PHE A 210 61.68 5.42 6.46
CA PHE A 210 62.11 6.33 5.41
C PHE A 210 63.34 7.17 5.83
N LEU A 211 63.40 7.65 7.07
CA LEU A 211 64.56 8.39 7.58
C LEU A 211 65.82 7.52 7.57
N HIS A 212 65.77 6.29 8.10
CA HIS A 212 66.90 5.37 8.05
C HIS A 212 67.30 4.97 6.61
N ALA A 213 66.34 4.81 5.71
CA ALA A 213 66.64 4.58 4.28
C ALA A 213 67.33 5.79 3.64
N LYS A 214 66.94 7.03 4.00
CA LYS A 214 67.57 8.27 3.54
C LYS A 214 68.98 8.43 4.13
N GLU A 215 69.18 8.13 5.41
CA GLU A 215 70.49 8.11 6.07
C GLU A 215 71.43 7.12 5.39
N HIS A 216 70.98 5.88 5.16
CA HIS A 216 71.76 4.86 4.47
C HIS A 216 72.07 5.24 3.02
N SER A 217 71.11 5.85 2.30
CA SER A 217 71.32 6.35 0.94
C SER A 217 72.36 7.48 0.89
N ALA A 218 72.28 8.44 1.82
CA ALA A 218 73.26 9.52 1.94
C ALA A 218 74.66 8.98 2.31
N ALA A 219 74.75 8.04 3.25
CA ALA A 219 76.00 7.36 3.59
C ALA A 219 76.58 6.60 2.38
N THR A 220 75.73 5.90 1.61
CA THR A 220 76.13 5.20 0.37
C THR A 220 76.67 6.18 -0.67
N PHE A 221 76.02 7.33 -0.87
CA PHE A 221 76.48 8.38 -1.79
C PHE A 221 77.84 8.96 -1.37
N VAL A 222 78.01 9.31 -0.08
CA VAL A 222 79.28 9.82 0.45
C VAL A 222 80.40 8.78 0.31
N GLN A 223 80.13 7.52 0.63
CA GLN A 223 81.08 6.41 0.44
C GLN A 223 81.46 6.22 -1.03
N ALA A 224 80.49 6.25 -1.95
CA ALA A 224 80.74 6.12 -3.38
C ALA A 224 81.58 7.28 -3.93
N TYR A 225 81.24 8.52 -3.54
CA TYR A 225 82.00 9.71 -3.94
C TYR A 225 83.43 9.68 -3.39
N TRP A 226 83.63 9.29 -2.13
CA TRP A 226 84.96 9.13 -1.54
C TRP A 226 85.78 8.03 -2.23
N ARG A 227 85.18 6.86 -2.51
CA ARG A 227 85.84 5.76 -3.25
C ARG A 227 86.28 6.22 -4.64
N MET A 228 85.41 6.92 -5.38
CA MET A 228 85.72 7.52 -6.68
C MET A 228 86.84 8.56 -6.59
N SER A 229 86.74 9.49 -5.62
CA SER A 229 87.72 10.55 -5.40
C SER A 229 89.12 9.99 -5.08
N LYS A 230 89.20 8.96 -4.21
CA LYS A 230 90.46 8.24 -3.90
C LYS A 230 91.14 7.68 -5.15
N VAL A 231 90.37 7.01 -6.03
CA VAL A 231 90.90 6.46 -7.29
C VAL A 231 91.31 7.59 -8.24
N ARG A 232 90.47 8.61 -8.42
CA ARG A 232 90.74 9.78 -9.27
C ARG A 232 92.00 10.52 -8.84
N SER A 233 92.20 10.77 -7.55
CA SER A 233 93.39 11.45 -7.03
C SER A 233 94.66 10.61 -7.22
N SER A 234 94.59 9.29 -7.08
CA SER A 234 95.70 8.39 -7.40
C SER A 234 96.04 8.46 -8.90
N PHE A 235 95.03 8.35 -9.77
CA PHE A 235 95.20 8.44 -11.23
C PHE A 235 95.79 9.79 -11.66
N LEU A 236 95.27 10.91 -11.15
CA LEU A 236 95.79 12.24 -11.46
C LEU A 236 97.26 12.38 -11.03
N ARG A 237 97.64 11.85 -9.86
CA ARG A 237 99.06 11.83 -9.42
C ARG A 237 99.93 11.02 -10.39
N TYR A 238 99.49 9.84 -10.83
CA TYR A 238 100.20 9.07 -11.86
C TYR A 238 100.30 9.84 -13.19
N GLN A 239 99.21 10.47 -13.64
CA GLN A 239 99.17 11.26 -14.87
C GLN A 239 100.16 12.43 -14.80
N THR A 240 100.20 13.18 -13.71
CA THR A 240 101.17 14.27 -13.49
C THR A 240 102.61 13.76 -13.52
N SER A 241 102.91 12.65 -12.84
CA SER A 241 104.25 12.03 -12.88
C SER A 241 104.64 11.58 -14.29
N ILE A 242 103.71 10.96 -15.03
CA ILE A 242 103.94 10.54 -16.42
C ILE A 242 104.18 11.75 -17.33
N VAL A 243 103.40 12.82 -17.20
CA VAL A 243 103.60 14.06 -17.98
C VAL A 243 104.94 14.72 -17.63
N ALA A 244 105.34 14.76 -16.36
CA ALA A 244 106.64 15.27 -15.94
C ALA A 244 107.79 14.46 -16.55
N ILE A 245 107.72 13.12 -16.50
CA ILE A 245 108.71 12.22 -17.13
C ILE A 245 108.74 12.43 -18.66
N GLN A 246 107.59 12.54 -19.33
CA GLN A 246 107.53 12.81 -20.76
C GLN A 246 108.14 14.17 -21.13
N CYS A 247 107.89 15.22 -20.34
CA CYS A 247 108.47 16.55 -20.58
C CYS A 247 109.98 16.57 -20.33
N LEU A 248 110.47 15.87 -19.30
CA LEU A 248 111.91 15.67 -19.08
C LEU A 248 112.55 14.87 -20.23
N TRP A 249 111.85 13.86 -20.79
CA TRP A 249 112.32 13.10 -21.94
C TRP A 249 112.37 13.96 -23.22
N ARG A 250 111.30 14.71 -23.53
CA ARG A 250 111.28 15.68 -24.65
C ARG A 250 112.42 16.70 -24.52
N CYS A 251 112.64 17.23 -23.32
CA CYS A 251 113.76 18.13 -23.02
C CYS A 251 115.14 17.44 -23.19
N ARG A 252 115.28 16.19 -22.75
CA ARG A 252 116.52 15.39 -22.94
C ARG A 252 116.81 15.15 -24.43
N GLN A 253 115.79 14.89 -25.24
CA GLN A 253 115.95 14.74 -26.70
C GLN A 253 116.33 16.06 -27.35
N ALA A 254 115.65 17.17 -27.06
CA ALA A 254 116.03 18.50 -27.56
C ALA A 254 117.47 18.89 -27.15
N LYS A 255 117.89 18.57 -25.92
CA LYS A 255 119.28 18.75 -25.45
C LYS A 255 120.27 17.75 -26.07
N ARG A 256 119.84 16.64 -26.67
CA ARG A 256 120.69 15.75 -27.45
C ARG A 256 120.88 16.31 -28.86
N GLU A 257 119.79 16.75 -29.48
CA GLU A 257 119.79 17.36 -30.82
C GLU A 257 120.59 18.67 -30.86
N LEU A 258 120.42 19.56 -29.87
CA LEU A 258 121.23 20.77 -29.76
C LEU A 258 122.73 20.48 -29.60
N ARG A 259 123.12 19.32 -29.03
CA ARG A 259 124.53 18.90 -28.96
C ARG A 259 125.02 18.34 -30.30
N ARG A 260 124.19 17.60 -31.03
CA ARG A 260 124.48 17.17 -32.41
C ARG A 260 124.73 18.38 -33.32
N LEU A 261 123.79 19.32 -33.37
CA LEU A 261 123.89 20.56 -34.15
C LEU A 261 125.11 21.42 -33.73
N LYS A 262 125.46 21.47 -32.44
CA LYS A 262 126.69 22.16 -31.99
C LYS A 262 127.97 21.43 -32.40
N GLN A 263 127.97 20.11 -32.45
CA GLN A 263 129.11 19.33 -32.94
C GLN A 263 129.29 19.55 -34.44
N GLU A 264 128.22 19.43 -35.23
CA GLU A 264 128.20 19.72 -36.67
C GLU A 264 128.67 21.17 -36.97
N ALA A 265 128.25 22.14 -36.17
CA ALA A 265 128.72 23.52 -36.28
C ALA A 265 130.21 23.71 -35.90
N ASN A 266 130.70 22.98 -34.89
CA ASN A 266 132.13 22.99 -34.53
C ASN A 266 132.99 22.32 -35.61
N GLU A 267 132.52 21.21 -36.20
CA GLU A 267 133.19 20.51 -37.29
C GLU A 267 133.22 21.38 -38.56
N ALA A 268 132.12 22.07 -38.90
CA ALA A 268 132.10 23.09 -39.95
C ALA A 268 133.03 24.28 -39.65
N GLY A 269 133.13 24.70 -38.38
CA GLY A 269 134.08 25.72 -37.92
C GLY A 269 135.53 25.28 -38.08
N ALA A 270 135.85 24.03 -37.76
CA ALA A 270 137.17 23.43 -37.98
C ALA A 270 137.50 23.31 -39.48
N LEU A 271 136.52 22.92 -40.31
CA LEU A 271 136.67 22.91 -41.78
C LEU A 271 136.98 24.33 -42.32
N ARG A 272 136.28 25.35 -41.83
CA ARG A 272 136.54 26.75 -42.18
C ARG A 272 137.93 27.20 -41.76
N LEU A 273 138.38 26.87 -40.54
CA LEU A 273 139.73 27.17 -40.08
C LEU A 273 140.81 26.44 -40.91
N ALA A 274 140.56 25.20 -41.32
CA ALA A 274 141.44 24.46 -42.24
C ALA A 274 141.50 25.10 -43.63
N LYS A 275 140.36 25.53 -44.19
CA LYS A 275 140.28 26.28 -45.46
C LYS A 275 141.07 27.59 -45.38
N ASN A 276 140.82 28.42 -44.36
CA ASN A 276 141.56 29.67 -44.13
C ASN A 276 143.07 29.45 -43.92
N LYS A 277 143.49 28.29 -43.38
CA LYS A 277 144.91 27.92 -43.25
C LYS A 277 145.52 27.52 -44.59
N LEU A 278 144.80 26.76 -45.41
CA LEU A 278 145.20 26.43 -46.79
C LEU A 278 145.31 27.67 -47.68
N GLU A 279 144.37 28.60 -47.55
CA GLU A 279 144.41 29.91 -48.24
C GLU A 279 145.68 30.68 -47.87
N LYS A 280 146.00 30.81 -46.58
CA LYS A 280 147.27 31.43 -46.15
C LYS A 280 148.53 30.69 -46.62
N GLN A 281 148.49 29.35 -46.75
CA GLN A 281 149.62 28.61 -47.31
C GLN A 281 149.77 28.83 -48.83
N MET A 282 148.66 29.02 -49.55
CA MET A 282 148.69 29.42 -50.95
C MET A 282 149.22 30.85 -51.13
N GLU A 283 148.83 31.79 -50.27
CA GLU A 283 149.36 33.16 -50.24
C GLU A 283 150.88 33.17 -50.01
N ASP A 284 151.38 32.44 -49.00
CA ASP A 284 152.82 32.35 -48.69
C ASP A 284 153.63 31.66 -49.80
N LEU A 285 153.11 30.59 -50.41
CA LEU A 285 153.75 29.95 -51.57
C LEU A 285 153.78 30.89 -52.79
N SER A 286 152.72 31.67 -53.02
CA SER A 286 152.67 32.70 -54.06
C SER A 286 153.71 33.79 -53.81
N TRP A 287 153.86 34.23 -52.56
CA TRP A 287 154.88 35.23 -52.16
C TRP A 287 156.31 34.72 -52.37
N ARG A 288 156.60 33.46 -52.00
CA ARG A 288 157.91 32.82 -52.23
C ARG A 288 158.23 32.72 -53.73
N LEU A 289 157.26 32.31 -54.56
CA LEU A 289 157.41 32.26 -56.01
C LEU A 289 157.69 33.65 -56.61
N HIS A 290 157.04 34.69 -56.07
CA HIS A 290 157.24 36.07 -56.52
C HIS A 290 158.62 36.62 -56.11
N LEU A 291 159.11 36.26 -54.91
CA LEU A 291 160.44 36.62 -54.42
C LEU A 291 161.56 35.93 -55.22
N GLU A 292 161.43 34.64 -55.52
CA GLU A 292 162.44 33.91 -56.31
C GLU A 292 162.52 34.42 -57.76
N LYS A 293 161.39 34.76 -58.37
CA LYS A 293 161.36 35.47 -59.67
C LYS A 293 162.16 36.78 -59.60
N LYS A 294 162.00 37.56 -58.52
CA LYS A 294 162.71 38.83 -58.31
C LYS A 294 164.23 38.66 -58.23
N ILE A 295 164.71 37.57 -57.61
CA ILE A 295 166.14 37.26 -57.49
C ILE A 295 166.73 36.86 -58.86
N ARG A 296 166.04 36.04 -59.65
CA ARG A 296 166.50 35.69 -61.01
C ARG A 296 166.60 36.92 -61.91
N VAL A 297 165.58 37.79 -61.87
CA VAL A 297 165.55 39.07 -62.61
C VAL A 297 166.77 39.94 -62.27
N SER A 298 167.13 40.11 -61.00
CA SER A 298 168.33 40.90 -60.62
C SER A 298 169.65 40.32 -61.15
N ASN A 299 169.75 39.00 -61.30
CA ASN A 299 170.93 38.32 -61.86
C ASN A 299 170.97 38.39 -63.40
N GLU A 300 169.82 38.57 -64.05
CA GLU A 300 169.71 38.82 -65.48
C GLU A 300 169.95 40.31 -65.80
N GLU A 301 169.52 41.24 -64.94
CA GLU A 301 169.86 42.67 -65.04
C GLU A 301 171.39 42.90 -65.02
N ALA A 302 172.12 42.20 -64.15
CA ALA A 302 173.58 42.27 -64.09
C ALA A 302 174.26 41.85 -65.41
N LYS A 303 173.65 40.93 -66.18
CA LYS A 303 174.12 40.53 -67.53
C LYS A 303 173.60 41.45 -68.63
N LYS A 304 172.40 42.03 -68.46
CA LYS A 304 171.85 43.03 -69.39
C LYS A 304 172.70 44.29 -69.45
N ILE A 305 173.38 44.73 -68.38
CA ILE A 305 174.20 45.95 -68.43
C ILE A 305 175.36 45.83 -69.44
N GLU A 306 175.94 44.65 -69.62
CA GLU A 306 176.96 44.42 -70.66
C GLU A 306 176.33 44.31 -72.07
N ILE A 307 175.14 43.73 -72.18
CA ILE A 307 174.45 43.50 -73.47
C ILE A 307 173.62 44.72 -73.94
N SER A 308 173.23 45.64 -73.06
CA SER A 308 172.55 46.90 -73.42
C SER A 308 173.48 47.92 -74.07
N LYS A 309 174.81 47.68 -74.08
CA LYS A 309 175.73 48.33 -75.03
C LYS A 309 175.48 47.92 -76.49
N LEU A 310 174.90 46.74 -76.74
CA LEU A 310 174.71 46.15 -78.07
C LEU A 310 173.25 46.16 -78.54
N GLN A 311 172.27 46.02 -77.64
CA GLN A 311 170.86 45.84 -78.02
C GLN A 311 169.96 47.05 -77.78
N LYS A 312 170.55 48.26 -77.85
CA LYS A 312 169.83 49.55 -77.90
C LYS A 312 169.21 49.83 -79.29
N MET A 313 168.72 48.79 -79.97
CA MET A 313 168.35 48.83 -81.41
C MET A 313 166.91 48.39 -81.73
N LEU A 314 166.18 47.70 -80.82
CA LEU A 314 164.97 46.98 -81.25
C LEU A 314 163.87 46.84 -80.19
N GLU A 315 163.49 47.95 -79.55
CA GLU A 315 162.12 48.10 -79.04
C GLU A 315 161.21 48.58 -80.18
N ALA A 316 160.45 47.66 -80.77
CA ALA A 316 159.39 47.99 -81.74
C ALA A 316 158.32 46.87 -81.79
N LEU A 317 157.05 47.29 -81.85
CA LEU A 317 155.80 46.49 -81.83
C LEU A 317 155.59 45.69 -80.52
N ASN A 318 154.52 45.92 -79.76
CA ASN A 318 153.07 45.84 -80.04
C ASN A 318 152.58 44.38 -80.14
N LEU A 319 151.67 43.88 -79.29
CA LEU A 319 150.30 44.32 -78.94
C LEU A 319 149.29 43.80 -79.98
N GLU A 320 148.63 42.68 -79.66
CA GLU A 320 147.48 42.13 -80.40
C GLU A 320 146.62 41.20 -79.50
N LEU A 321 145.32 41.07 -79.82
CA LEU A 321 144.33 40.04 -79.44
C LEU A 321 144.03 39.78 -77.93
N ASP A 322 142.81 39.80 -77.37
CA ASP A 322 141.41 39.43 -77.73
C ASP A 322 140.92 37.97 -77.49
N ALA A 323 139.79 37.89 -76.76
CA ALA A 323 138.66 36.93 -76.81
C ALA A 323 138.75 35.42 -76.41
N ALA A 324 138.15 35.05 -75.25
CA ALA A 324 137.45 33.76 -74.98
C ALA A 324 136.40 33.93 -73.81
N LYS A 325 135.14 33.45 -73.72
CA LYS A 325 134.28 32.33 -74.27
C LYS A 325 134.10 31.17 -73.24
N LEU A 326 132.92 30.63 -72.84
CA LEU A 326 131.47 31.02 -72.91
C LEU A 326 130.55 30.09 -72.03
N ALA A 327 129.23 30.38 -71.87
CA ALA A 327 128.10 29.51 -71.39
C ALA A 327 127.89 29.26 -69.85
N LYS A 328 126.74 28.77 -69.31
CA LYS A 328 125.46 28.18 -69.83
C LYS A 328 124.21 28.44 -68.91
N ILE A 329 123.00 27.93 -69.23
CA ILE A 329 121.66 28.40 -68.76
C ILE A 329 120.62 27.28 -68.39
N ASN A 330 119.80 27.54 -67.35
CA ASN A 330 118.38 27.22 -66.95
C ASN A 330 117.49 26.09 -67.59
N GLU A 331 116.61 25.46 -66.75
CA GLU A 331 115.21 24.91 -66.96
C GLU A 331 114.65 24.43 -65.56
N CYS A 332 113.38 24.32 -65.12
CA CYS A 332 111.98 24.40 -65.62
C CYS A 332 111.29 23.10 -66.17
N ASN A 333 109.94 22.86 -66.14
CA ASN A 333 108.82 23.20 -65.20
C ASN A 333 107.49 22.38 -65.51
N LYS A 334 106.45 22.41 -64.63
CA LYS A 334 104.98 22.06 -64.79
C LYS A 334 104.35 20.67 -64.42
N ASN A 335 103.29 20.75 -63.58
CA ASN A 335 101.90 20.20 -63.69
C ASN A 335 101.59 18.66 -63.67
N ALA A 336 100.39 18.16 -63.28
CA ALA A 336 99.16 18.77 -62.72
C ALA A 336 98.26 17.79 -61.90
N VAL A 337 97.53 18.38 -60.92
CA VAL A 337 96.15 18.11 -60.42
C VAL A 337 95.53 16.70 -60.54
N LEU A 338 95.31 16.04 -59.40
CA LEU A 338 93.95 15.70 -58.90
C LEU A 338 93.96 15.05 -57.49
N GLN A 339 93.54 15.79 -56.46
CA GLN A 339 92.63 15.26 -55.42
C GLN A 339 92.04 16.38 -54.57
N ASN A 340 90.80 16.78 -54.88
CA ASN A 340 89.94 17.52 -53.96
C ASN A 340 89.49 16.56 -52.86
N GLN A 341 89.88 16.80 -51.60
CA GLN A 341 89.12 16.29 -50.45
C GLN A 341 89.43 17.00 -49.12
N LEU A 342 88.35 17.28 -48.40
CA LEU A 342 88.27 17.59 -46.97
C LEU A 342 88.83 18.95 -46.48
N GLU A 343 88.10 20.00 -46.88
CA GLU A 343 88.05 21.28 -46.20
C GLU A 343 87.69 21.20 -44.69
N LEU A 344 88.06 22.26 -43.96
CA LEU A 344 87.24 22.96 -42.95
C LEU A 344 86.34 22.13 -42.01
N SER A 345 86.87 21.19 -41.20
CA SER A 345 86.09 20.49 -40.17
C SER A 345 86.66 20.57 -38.74
N VAL A 346 86.90 21.79 -38.25
CA VAL A 346 87.39 22.03 -36.85
C VAL A 346 86.54 23.04 -36.06
N LYS A 347 85.72 23.90 -36.69
CA LYS A 347 84.96 24.95 -35.97
C LYS A 347 83.49 24.65 -35.62
N GLU A 348 82.86 23.65 -36.21
CA GLU A 348 81.42 23.38 -35.99
C GLU A 348 81.11 22.37 -34.87
N LYS A 349 82.13 21.65 -34.37
CA LYS A 349 81.97 20.52 -33.44
C LYS A 349 81.59 20.89 -32.00
N SER A 350 81.43 22.19 -31.70
CA SER A 350 81.12 22.75 -30.37
C SER A 350 79.68 23.23 -30.19
N ALA A 351 78.89 23.34 -31.27
CA ALA A 351 77.48 23.75 -31.23
C ALA A 351 76.54 22.56 -30.93
N LEU A 352 76.59 21.52 -31.77
CA LEU A 352 75.65 20.38 -31.78
C LEU A 352 75.52 19.58 -30.46
N LYS A 353 76.44 19.75 -29.50
CA LYS A 353 76.46 18.96 -28.26
C LYS A 353 75.58 19.51 -27.13
N ARG A 354 74.93 20.66 -27.30
CA ARG A 354 73.99 21.22 -26.31
C ARG A 354 72.52 20.91 -26.59
N GLU A 355 72.11 20.85 -27.85
CA GLU A 355 70.71 20.56 -28.23
C GLU A 355 70.30 19.12 -27.91
N LEU A 356 71.24 18.17 -27.99
CA LEU A 356 71.01 16.75 -27.73
C LEU A 356 70.47 16.46 -26.30
N VAL A 357 70.75 17.35 -25.34
CA VAL A 357 70.28 17.19 -23.94
C VAL A 357 68.84 17.65 -23.78
N ALA A 358 68.46 18.79 -24.36
CA ALA A 358 67.09 19.33 -24.30
C ALA A 358 66.08 18.40 -25.01
N VAL A 359 66.49 17.79 -26.12
CA VAL A 359 65.66 16.81 -26.86
C VAL A 359 65.37 15.54 -26.03
N ASP A 360 66.26 15.15 -25.13
CA ASP A 360 66.10 13.95 -24.32
C ASP A 360 65.24 14.17 -23.07
N GLU A 361 65.10 15.40 -22.57
CA GLU A 361 64.11 15.74 -21.52
C GLU A 361 62.71 15.89 -22.12
N LEU A 362 62.56 16.59 -23.25
CA LEU A 362 61.29 16.71 -23.97
C LEU A 362 60.73 15.35 -24.42
N ARG A 363 61.60 14.35 -24.70
CA ARG A 363 61.17 12.96 -24.96
C ARG A 363 60.55 12.26 -23.74
N LYS A 364 60.99 12.59 -22.52
CA LYS A 364 60.46 11.97 -21.28
C LYS A 364 59.11 12.54 -20.90
N GLU A 365 58.89 13.84 -21.07
CA GLU A 365 57.55 14.44 -20.92
C GLU A 365 56.57 13.93 -21.98
N ASN A 366 56.99 13.83 -23.24
CA ASN A 366 56.15 13.24 -24.30
C ASN A 366 55.77 11.78 -24.00
N ALA A 367 56.66 10.98 -23.41
CA ALA A 367 56.35 9.61 -23.00
C ALA A 367 55.30 9.56 -21.87
N LEU A 368 55.40 10.43 -20.86
CA LEU A 368 54.44 10.52 -19.76
C LEU A 368 53.07 11.03 -20.22
N LEU A 369 53.05 12.07 -21.07
CA LEU A 369 51.82 12.58 -21.68
C LEU A 369 51.12 11.52 -22.54
N LYS A 370 51.89 10.72 -23.30
CA LYS A 370 51.33 9.62 -24.11
C LYS A 370 50.69 8.52 -23.25
N VAL A 371 51.31 8.12 -22.14
CA VAL A 371 50.71 7.16 -21.20
C VAL A 371 49.43 7.71 -20.55
N SER A 372 49.38 9.01 -20.27
CA SER A 372 48.16 9.68 -19.78
C SER A 372 47.05 9.71 -20.83
N LEU A 373 47.40 10.00 -22.09
CA LEU A 373 46.48 10.01 -23.23
C LEU A 373 45.88 8.62 -23.49
N ASP A 374 46.72 7.58 -23.55
CA ASP A 374 46.30 6.17 -23.65
C ASP A 374 45.31 5.76 -22.53
N ALA A 375 45.50 6.29 -21.31
CA ALA A 375 44.63 6.01 -20.17
C ALA A 375 43.29 6.76 -20.24
N PHE A 376 43.26 7.96 -20.82
CA PHE A 376 42.02 8.69 -21.11
C PHE A 376 41.25 8.08 -22.27
N GLU A 377 41.91 7.69 -23.36
CA GLU A 377 41.28 7.08 -24.53
C GLU A 377 40.58 5.76 -24.18
N ARG A 378 41.17 4.94 -23.31
CA ARG A 378 40.52 3.72 -22.79
C ARG A 378 39.24 4.04 -22.01
N LYS A 379 39.26 5.05 -21.12
CA LYS A 379 38.07 5.49 -20.37
C LYS A 379 36.97 6.02 -21.28
N TYR A 380 37.34 6.78 -22.31
CA TYR A 380 36.40 7.28 -23.31
C TYR A 380 35.68 6.10 -24.00
N LYS A 381 36.43 5.10 -24.49
CA LYS A 381 35.85 3.91 -25.14
C LYS A 381 34.99 3.04 -24.20
N THR A 382 35.29 3.00 -22.90
CA THR A 382 34.40 2.34 -21.92
C THR A 382 33.07 3.08 -21.77
N LEU A 383 33.09 4.41 -21.61
CA LEU A 383 31.88 5.23 -21.51
C LEU A 383 31.04 5.19 -22.80
N GLU A 384 31.69 5.17 -23.96
CA GLU A 384 31.05 5.04 -25.27
C GLU A 384 30.31 3.69 -25.42
N LEU A 385 30.92 2.60 -24.94
CA LEU A 385 30.30 1.27 -24.90
C LEU A 385 29.13 1.17 -23.90
N GLU A 386 29.25 1.79 -22.72
CA GLU A 386 28.15 1.87 -21.74
C GLU A 386 26.95 2.66 -22.30
N LEU A 387 27.21 3.78 -22.98
CA LEU A 387 26.19 4.60 -23.62
C LEU A 387 25.48 3.84 -24.77
N MET A 388 26.23 3.08 -25.58
CA MET A 388 25.63 2.28 -26.66
C MET A 388 24.75 1.13 -26.11
N ASN A 389 25.16 0.48 -25.02
CA ASN A 389 24.36 -0.53 -24.34
C ASN A 389 23.08 0.05 -23.73
N ALA A 390 23.16 1.24 -23.12
CA ALA A 390 21.99 1.96 -22.59
C ALA A 390 21.01 2.37 -23.71
N GLN A 391 21.52 2.84 -24.86
CA GLN A 391 20.71 3.13 -26.04
C GLN A 391 19.99 1.87 -26.55
N LYS A 392 20.70 0.75 -26.70
CA LYS A 392 20.11 -0.52 -27.15
C LYS A 392 18.99 -1.00 -26.21
N SER A 393 19.19 -0.92 -24.89
CA SER A 393 18.17 -1.32 -23.92
C SER A 393 16.92 -0.42 -23.99
N ARG A 394 17.10 0.89 -24.22
CA ARG A 394 15.99 1.83 -24.47
C ARG A 394 15.21 1.46 -25.74
N ASP A 395 15.89 1.13 -26.83
CA ASP A 395 15.23 0.75 -28.09
C ASP A 395 14.52 -0.62 -28.00
N GLU A 396 15.10 -1.60 -27.30
CA GLU A 396 14.43 -2.87 -26.96
C GLU A 396 13.18 -2.71 -26.07
N THR A 397 13.08 -1.63 -25.28
CA THR A 397 11.86 -1.29 -24.53
C THR A 397 10.84 -0.48 -25.34
N MET A 398 11.30 0.36 -26.28
CA MET A 398 10.41 1.08 -27.22
C MET A 398 9.65 0.10 -28.13
N GLU A 399 10.32 -0.93 -28.65
CA GLU A 399 9.68 -1.87 -29.58
C GLU A 399 8.64 -2.75 -28.88
N LYS A 400 8.90 -3.15 -27.62
CA LYS A 400 7.91 -3.85 -26.78
C LYS A 400 6.68 -3.00 -26.46
N LEU A 401 6.84 -1.67 -26.39
CA LEU A 401 5.71 -0.75 -26.21
C LEU A 401 4.83 -0.74 -27.46
N ARG A 402 5.43 -0.64 -28.65
CA ARG A 402 4.71 -0.70 -29.94
C ARG A 402 3.98 -2.02 -30.16
N GLU A 403 4.61 -3.14 -29.82
CA GLU A 403 3.96 -4.46 -29.82
C GLU A 403 2.72 -4.51 -28.91
N PHE A 404 2.73 -3.77 -27.79
CA PHE A 404 1.61 -3.70 -26.86
C PHE A 404 0.51 -2.76 -27.38
N GLU A 405 0.86 -1.58 -27.87
CA GLU A 405 -0.06 -0.64 -28.53
C GLU A 405 -0.80 -1.30 -29.70
N GLN A 406 -0.07 -2.05 -30.54
CA GLN A 406 -0.65 -2.78 -31.67
C GLN A 406 -1.62 -3.88 -31.23
N LYS A 407 -1.35 -4.56 -30.10
CA LYS A 407 -2.27 -5.54 -29.49
C LYS A 407 -3.50 -4.87 -28.87
N CYS A 408 -3.37 -3.67 -28.29
CA CYS A 408 -4.51 -2.89 -27.81
C CYS A 408 -5.46 -2.53 -28.95
N SER A 409 -4.99 -1.92 -30.04
CA SER A 409 -5.88 -1.59 -31.17
C SER A 409 -6.44 -2.81 -31.90
N GLN A 410 -5.76 -3.95 -31.83
CA GLN A 410 -6.30 -5.22 -32.33
C GLN A 410 -7.38 -5.82 -31.40
N LEU A 411 -7.41 -5.46 -30.11
CA LEU A 411 -8.51 -5.78 -29.20
C LEU A 411 -9.69 -4.81 -29.38
N GLU A 412 -9.43 -3.50 -29.51
CA GLU A 412 -10.46 -2.47 -29.78
C GLU A 412 -11.29 -2.83 -31.04
N GLN A 413 -10.63 -3.22 -32.14
CA GLN A 413 -11.29 -3.68 -33.37
C GLN A 413 -12.11 -4.98 -33.20
N ASN A 414 -11.76 -5.83 -32.23
CA ASN A 414 -12.55 -7.01 -31.92
C ASN A 414 -13.75 -6.67 -31.00
N GLU A 415 -13.62 -5.66 -30.14
CA GLU A 415 -14.70 -5.16 -29.29
C GLU A 415 -15.78 -4.47 -30.11
N GLU A 416 -15.44 -3.54 -31.02
CA GLU A 416 -16.41 -2.94 -31.96
C GLU A 416 -17.15 -4.02 -32.77
N ARG A 417 -16.43 -5.02 -33.27
CA ARG A 417 -17.00 -6.13 -34.05
C ARG A 417 -17.88 -7.07 -33.23
N LEU A 418 -17.70 -7.12 -31.91
CA LEU A 418 -18.58 -7.84 -30.98
C LEU A 418 -19.81 -6.99 -30.60
N GLU A 419 -19.67 -5.67 -30.46
CA GLU A 419 -20.81 -4.76 -30.32
C GLU A 419 -21.75 -4.79 -31.53
N GLU A 420 -21.22 -4.78 -32.75
CA GLU A 420 -22.04 -4.91 -33.97
C GLU A 420 -22.81 -6.23 -33.99
N LYS A 421 -22.17 -7.33 -33.58
CA LYS A 421 -22.83 -8.63 -33.43
C LYS A 421 -23.89 -8.63 -32.35
N LEU A 422 -23.65 -7.99 -31.20
CA LEU A 422 -24.64 -7.87 -30.13
C LEU A 422 -25.85 -7.03 -30.59
N LYS A 423 -25.64 -5.88 -31.25
CA LYS A 423 -26.73 -5.08 -31.85
C LYS A 423 -27.52 -5.90 -32.89
N SER A 424 -26.86 -6.72 -33.71
CA SER A 424 -27.53 -7.62 -34.65
C SER A 424 -28.42 -8.65 -33.93
N LEU A 425 -27.89 -9.31 -32.90
CA LEU A 425 -28.61 -10.32 -32.11
C LEU A 425 -29.72 -9.71 -31.23
N GLU A 426 -29.55 -8.49 -30.72
CA GLU A 426 -30.60 -7.76 -30.01
C GLU A 426 -31.76 -7.40 -30.95
N ASN A 427 -31.47 -6.91 -32.15
CA ASN A 427 -32.49 -6.65 -33.17
C ASN A 427 -33.26 -7.92 -33.54
N GLU A 428 -32.57 -9.06 -33.71
CA GLU A 428 -33.20 -10.36 -33.95
C GLU A 428 -34.07 -10.82 -32.77
N ASN A 429 -33.59 -10.64 -31.52
CA ASN A 429 -34.38 -10.89 -30.31
C ASN A 429 -35.62 -9.99 -30.24
N HIS A 430 -35.50 -8.73 -30.66
CA HIS A 430 -36.59 -7.76 -30.64
C HIS A 430 -37.70 -8.14 -31.64
N VAL A 431 -37.33 -8.62 -32.84
CA VAL A 431 -38.27 -9.17 -33.83
C VAL A 431 -38.96 -10.43 -33.33
N LEU A 432 -38.22 -11.34 -32.68
CA LEU A 432 -38.79 -12.56 -32.09
C LEU A 432 -39.78 -12.24 -30.96
N ARG A 433 -39.46 -11.28 -30.08
CA ARG A 433 -40.37 -10.80 -29.02
C ARG A 433 -41.61 -10.13 -29.57
N GLN A 434 -41.50 -9.39 -30.68
CA GLN A 434 -42.64 -8.72 -31.30
C GLN A 434 -43.64 -9.70 -31.92
N LYS A 435 -43.19 -10.86 -32.41
CA LYS A 435 -44.06 -11.97 -32.88
C LYS A 435 -44.77 -12.73 -31.76
N ALA A 436 -44.37 -12.57 -30.50
CA ALA A 436 -44.90 -13.37 -29.38
C ALA A 436 -46.18 -12.81 -28.72
N LEU A 437 -46.69 -11.65 -29.16
CA LEU A 437 -47.73 -10.88 -28.44
C LEU A 437 -49.12 -10.88 -29.10
N SER A 438 -49.41 -11.78 -30.05
CA SER A 438 -50.66 -11.71 -30.85
C SER A 438 -51.32 -13.06 -31.19
N THR A 439 -51.74 -13.86 -30.19
CA THR A 439 -53.00 -14.67 -30.19
C THR A 439 -53.19 -15.50 -28.89
N PRO A 440 -54.43 -15.83 -28.47
CA PRO A 440 -54.69 -16.63 -27.27
C PRO A 440 -55.11 -18.11 -27.53
N PHE A 441 -54.73 -18.99 -26.58
CA PHE A 441 -55.26 -20.32 -26.22
C PHE A 441 -56.18 -21.12 -27.20
N LYS A 442 -55.79 -22.37 -27.54
CA LYS A 442 -56.44 -23.61 -27.02
C LYS A 442 -55.84 -24.95 -27.50
N SER A 443 -55.77 -25.90 -26.55
CA SER A 443 -56.00 -27.38 -26.62
C SER A 443 -55.24 -28.36 -27.55
N ASN A 444 -55.00 -29.55 -26.98
CA ASN A 444 -54.93 -30.91 -27.56
C ASN A 444 -53.63 -31.47 -28.20
N ARG A 445 -53.24 -32.66 -27.71
CA ARG A 445 -52.50 -33.76 -28.41
C ARG A 445 -53.48 -34.53 -29.34
N PRO A 446 -53.08 -35.53 -30.19
CA PRO A 446 -51.77 -36.19 -30.34
C PRO A 446 -51.27 -36.42 -31.80
N GLY A 447 -50.10 -37.06 -31.98
CA GLY A 447 -49.98 -38.19 -32.92
C GLY A 447 -49.17 -38.05 -34.23
N PHE A 448 -48.06 -38.82 -34.30
CA PHE A 448 -47.56 -39.60 -35.45
C PHE A 448 -47.07 -38.99 -36.80
N ALA A 449 -46.04 -39.66 -37.33
CA ALA A 449 -45.73 -39.95 -38.76
C ALA A 449 -45.05 -38.92 -39.71
N LYS A 450 -43.73 -39.10 -39.84
CA LYS A 450 -42.99 -39.46 -41.09
C LYS A 450 -42.99 -38.55 -42.36
N SER A 451 -41.79 -38.01 -42.61
CA SER A 451 -40.95 -38.14 -43.84
C SER A 451 -41.39 -37.63 -45.23
N VAL A 452 -40.48 -36.90 -45.88
CA VAL A 452 -39.84 -37.11 -47.22
C VAL A 452 -38.87 -35.91 -47.44
N SER A 453 -37.56 -36.13 -47.64
CA SER A 453 -36.80 -36.08 -48.93
C SER A 453 -36.88 -34.73 -49.70
N GLU A 454 -35.86 -34.24 -50.41
CA GLU A 454 -34.72 -34.97 -51.02
C GLU A 454 -33.43 -34.13 -51.24
N LYS A 455 -32.27 -34.81 -51.10
CA LYS A 455 -30.88 -34.62 -51.60
C LYS A 455 -30.51 -33.41 -52.48
N TYR A 456 -29.29 -32.87 -52.27
CA TYR A 456 -28.06 -33.10 -53.07
C TYR A 456 -26.84 -32.96 -52.09
N SER A 457 -25.93 -33.93 -51.88
CA SER A 457 -24.83 -34.47 -52.74
C SER A 457 -23.57 -33.58 -52.74
N THR A 458 -22.31 -34.04 -52.55
CA THR A 458 -21.74 -35.42 -52.48
C THR A 458 -20.36 -35.48 -51.78
N ALA A 459 -20.03 -36.61 -51.12
CA ALA A 459 -18.67 -37.17 -50.87
C ALA A 459 -17.69 -36.35 -49.97
N ILE A 460 -16.59 -36.89 -49.38
CA ILE A 460 -15.82 -38.13 -49.59
C ILE A 460 -15.62 -38.95 -48.29
N THR A 461 -15.41 -40.26 -48.48
CA THR A 461 -15.06 -41.41 -47.60
C THR A 461 -13.82 -41.21 -46.67
N SER A 462 -13.47 -42.07 -45.67
CA SER A 462 -13.86 -43.48 -45.36
C SER A 462 -13.41 -43.96 -43.95
N HIS A 463 -14.20 -44.88 -43.34
CA HIS A 463 -13.83 -46.17 -42.65
C HIS A 463 -12.71 -46.23 -41.57
N THR A 464 -12.67 -47.12 -40.55
CA THR A 464 -13.52 -48.20 -39.92
C THR A 464 -12.85 -48.53 -38.55
N ASP A 465 -13.31 -49.32 -37.56
CA ASP A 465 -14.46 -50.21 -37.22
C ASP A 465 -14.43 -50.32 -35.65
N ARG A 466 -15.21 -51.05 -34.83
CA ARG A 466 -16.33 -52.04 -34.85
C ARG A 466 -17.16 -51.75 -33.54
N LYS A 467 -18.48 -51.96 -33.43
CA LYS A 467 -19.22 -53.22 -33.12
C LYS A 467 -18.68 -54.05 -31.92
N THR A 468 -19.47 -54.57 -30.98
CA THR A 468 -20.95 -54.65 -30.80
C THR A 468 -21.32 -54.88 -29.30
N ILE A 469 -22.34 -54.23 -28.71
CA ILE A 469 -23.76 -54.64 -28.43
C ILE A 469 -23.99 -55.81 -27.44
N PHE A 470 -25.06 -55.71 -26.62
CA PHE A 470 -25.67 -56.64 -25.63
C PHE A 470 -24.97 -56.76 -24.26
N GLU A 471 -25.62 -57.00 -23.11
CA GLU A 471 -26.93 -56.66 -22.51
C GLU A 471 -27.12 -57.58 -21.26
N SER A 472 -26.97 -57.05 -20.04
CA SER A 472 -27.60 -57.59 -18.80
C SER A 472 -27.26 -59.06 -18.37
N PRO A 473 -27.84 -59.60 -17.28
CA PRO A 473 -28.41 -58.98 -16.08
C PRO A 473 -27.73 -59.43 -14.76
N THR A 474 -28.10 -58.82 -13.63
CA THR A 474 -27.94 -59.38 -12.26
C THR A 474 -28.83 -60.63 -12.09
N PRO A 475 -28.64 -61.55 -11.08
CA PRO A 475 -29.10 -61.23 -9.70
C PRO A 475 -28.55 -62.08 -8.50
N THR A 476 -29.04 -61.75 -7.29
CA THR A 476 -29.43 -62.70 -6.19
C THR A 476 -28.41 -63.28 -5.19
N LYS A 477 -28.63 -62.88 -3.92
CA LYS A 477 -28.35 -63.53 -2.59
C LYS A 477 -26.90 -63.76 -2.13
N LEU A 478 -26.47 -63.48 -0.88
CA LEU A 478 -26.96 -63.68 0.52
C LEU A 478 -26.46 -65.01 1.15
N ILE A 479 -25.55 -64.93 2.14
CA ILE A 479 -25.45 -65.72 3.40
C ILE A 479 -24.16 -65.30 4.16
N ALA A 480 -24.18 -65.35 5.49
CA ALA A 480 -23.03 -65.08 6.38
C ALA A 480 -22.56 -66.38 7.10
N PRO A 481 -21.42 -66.35 7.81
CA PRO A 481 -21.51 -66.74 9.22
C PRO A 481 -20.64 -65.96 10.23
N PHE A 482 -21.27 -65.70 11.38
CA PHE A 482 -20.78 -65.67 12.77
C PHE A 482 -19.27 -65.96 13.05
N THR A 483 -18.48 -64.97 13.48
CA THR A 483 -18.17 -64.50 14.87
C THR A 483 -17.03 -65.19 15.63
N VAL A 484 -16.06 -64.38 16.06
CA VAL A 484 -15.29 -64.54 17.33
C VAL A 484 -15.14 -63.13 17.94
N GLY A 485 -15.30 -62.96 19.26
CA GLY A 485 -15.37 -61.64 19.91
C GLY A 485 -14.24 -61.33 20.89
N LEU A 486 -13.89 -60.04 21.05
CA LEU A 486 -12.95 -59.53 22.06
C LEU A 486 -13.31 -58.12 22.58
N SER A 487 -13.71 -58.05 23.87
CA SER A 487 -13.62 -56.91 24.80
C SER A 487 -13.84 -55.46 24.27
N ASP A 488 -15.01 -54.87 24.54
CA ASP A 488 -15.35 -53.49 24.17
C ASP A 488 -14.48 -52.37 24.80
N SER A 489 -13.79 -52.65 25.92
CA SER A 489 -12.99 -51.65 26.64
C SER A 489 -11.93 -50.94 25.77
N ARG A 490 -11.32 -51.64 24.80
CA ARG A 490 -10.29 -51.04 23.91
C ARG A 490 -10.88 -50.12 22.84
N ARG A 491 -12.16 -50.27 22.49
CA ARG A 491 -12.79 -49.58 21.36
C ARG A 491 -12.94 -48.07 21.62
N SER A 492 -13.20 -47.69 22.87
CA SER A 492 -13.34 -46.29 23.31
C SER A 492 -12.02 -45.50 23.25
N LYS A 493 -10.89 -46.16 23.58
CA LYS A 493 -9.59 -45.49 23.60
C LYS A 493 -9.05 -45.20 22.18
N LEU A 494 -9.19 -46.17 21.28
CA LEU A 494 -8.84 -46.04 19.86
C LEU A 494 -9.67 -44.98 19.11
N THR A 495 -10.91 -44.72 19.53
CA THR A 495 -11.69 -43.59 18.99
C THR A 495 -11.23 -42.24 19.55
N ALA A 496 -10.90 -42.16 20.83
CA ALA A 496 -10.39 -40.92 21.43
C ALA A 496 -9.04 -40.50 20.82
N GLU A 497 -8.12 -41.45 20.65
CA GLU A 497 -6.81 -41.24 20.01
C GLU A 497 -7.02 -40.76 18.54
N LYS A 498 -7.89 -41.42 17.75
CA LYS A 498 -8.24 -40.96 16.38
C LYS A 498 -8.82 -39.55 16.31
N HIS A 499 -9.60 -39.10 17.31
CA HIS A 499 -10.12 -37.74 17.31
C HIS A 499 -9.02 -36.72 17.59
N GLN A 500 -8.04 -37.02 18.44
CA GLN A 500 -6.92 -36.13 18.72
C GLN A 500 -6.07 -35.86 17.46
N ASP A 501 -5.73 -36.90 16.71
CA ASP A 501 -4.99 -36.79 15.43
C ASP A 501 -5.73 -35.90 14.41
N ASN A 502 -7.07 -35.98 14.37
CA ASN A 502 -7.90 -35.15 13.50
C ASN A 502 -7.85 -33.67 13.88
N TYR A 503 -7.92 -33.34 15.18
CA TYR A 503 -7.83 -31.95 15.65
C TYR A 503 -6.43 -31.36 15.40
N GLU A 504 -5.36 -32.15 15.59
CA GLU A 504 -4.00 -31.68 15.36
C GLU A 504 -3.75 -31.40 13.86
N PHE A 505 -4.18 -32.30 12.97
CA PHE A 505 -4.10 -32.10 11.52
C PHE A 505 -4.87 -30.83 11.09
N LEU A 506 -6.12 -30.66 11.54
CA LEU A 506 -6.89 -29.45 11.26
C LEU A 506 -6.19 -28.19 11.80
N SER A 507 -5.61 -28.25 13.00
CA SER A 507 -4.86 -27.13 13.57
C SER A 507 -3.63 -26.76 12.74
N LYS A 508 -2.92 -27.73 12.17
CA LYS A 508 -1.80 -27.50 11.23
C LYS A 508 -2.31 -26.84 9.93
N CYS A 509 -3.36 -27.38 9.32
CA CYS A 509 -4.00 -26.82 8.13
C CYS A 509 -4.61 -25.41 8.31
N ILE A 510 -4.90 -24.99 9.55
CA ILE A 510 -5.41 -23.65 9.87
C ILE A 510 -4.26 -22.67 10.21
N LYS A 511 -3.14 -23.16 10.76
CA LYS A 511 -1.97 -22.33 11.10
C LYS A 511 -1.06 -22.06 9.89
N GLU A 512 -1.00 -22.98 8.93
CA GLU A 512 -0.17 -22.84 7.73
C GLU A 512 -0.94 -22.22 6.56
N ASN A 513 -0.32 -21.27 5.85
CA ASN A 513 -0.90 -20.71 4.62
C ASN A 513 -0.72 -21.69 3.45
N LEU A 514 -1.74 -22.53 3.22
CA LEU A 514 -1.72 -23.55 2.17
C LEU A 514 -1.92 -22.99 0.75
N GLY A 515 -2.11 -21.67 0.59
CA GLY A 515 -2.25 -21.02 -0.71
C GLY A 515 -3.46 -21.44 -1.56
N PHE A 516 -3.31 -21.33 -2.88
CA PHE A 516 -4.35 -21.49 -3.89
C PHE A 516 -3.81 -22.29 -5.11
N LYS A 517 -4.65 -23.10 -5.75
CA LYS A 517 -4.37 -23.71 -7.06
C LYS A 517 -5.51 -23.35 -8.03
N ASN A 518 -5.20 -22.87 -9.22
CA ASN A 518 -6.19 -22.51 -10.25
C ASN A 518 -7.28 -21.55 -9.70
N GLY A 519 -6.87 -20.58 -8.87
CA GLY A 519 -7.74 -19.64 -8.16
C GLY A 519 -8.58 -20.22 -7.01
N LYS A 520 -8.53 -21.54 -6.77
CA LYS A 520 -9.32 -22.25 -5.77
C LYS A 520 -8.53 -22.40 -4.46
N PRO A 521 -9.09 -22.05 -3.28
CA PRO A 521 -8.40 -22.10 -1.98
C PRO A 521 -8.13 -23.54 -1.50
N ILE A 522 -6.90 -23.83 -1.09
CA ILE A 522 -6.48 -25.22 -0.79
C ILE A 522 -6.95 -25.67 0.60
N ALA A 523 -6.79 -24.85 1.65
CA ALA A 523 -7.15 -25.26 3.02
C ALA A 523 -8.65 -25.56 3.16
N ALA A 524 -9.52 -24.70 2.61
CA ALA A 524 -10.97 -24.92 2.56
C ALA A 524 -11.35 -26.30 1.98
N ARG A 525 -10.68 -26.73 0.91
CA ARG A 525 -10.93 -28.01 0.22
C ARG A 525 -10.40 -29.22 1.00
N ILE A 526 -9.24 -29.09 1.65
CA ILE A 526 -8.68 -30.14 2.54
C ILE A 526 -9.58 -30.32 3.76
N ILE A 527 -9.92 -29.24 4.48
CA ILE A 527 -10.82 -29.25 5.63
C ILE A 527 -12.17 -29.89 5.26
N TYR A 528 -12.74 -29.52 4.12
CA TYR A 528 -14.00 -30.09 3.64
C TYR A 528 -13.90 -31.60 3.30
N LYS A 529 -12.84 -32.06 2.62
CA LYS A 529 -12.65 -33.51 2.36
C LYS A 529 -12.42 -34.31 3.65
N CYS A 530 -11.76 -33.73 4.66
CA CYS A 530 -11.65 -34.31 6.00
C CYS A 530 -13.01 -34.42 6.71
N LEU A 531 -13.81 -33.36 6.75
CA LEU A 531 -15.15 -33.38 7.35
C LEU A 531 -16.07 -34.43 6.69
N LEU A 532 -15.97 -34.60 5.36
CA LEU A 532 -16.65 -35.67 4.63
C LEU A 532 -16.16 -37.07 5.04
N HIS A 533 -14.86 -37.36 4.89
CA HIS A 533 -14.30 -38.69 5.14
C HIS A 533 -14.39 -39.13 6.61
N TRP A 534 -14.35 -38.19 7.55
CA TRP A 534 -14.54 -38.48 8.97
C TRP A 534 -16.01 -38.52 9.39
N HIS A 535 -16.96 -38.52 8.44
CA HIS A 535 -18.41 -38.53 8.69
C HIS A 535 -18.86 -37.45 9.69
N SER A 536 -18.24 -36.28 9.65
CA SER A 536 -18.47 -35.20 10.63
C SER A 536 -19.87 -34.59 10.53
N PHE A 537 -20.59 -34.86 9.43
CA PHE A 537 -21.98 -34.46 9.19
C PHE A 537 -23.02 -35.44 9.76
N GLU A 538 -22.60 -36.66 10.13
CA GLU A 538 -23.48 -37.72 10.66
C GLU A 538 -23.39 -37.83 12.20
N ASN A 539 -22.44 -37.14 12.82
CA ASN A 539 -22.24 -37.12 14.26
C ASN A 539 -23.08 -36.02 14.93
N GLU A 540 -23.78 -36.34 16.03
CA GLU A 540 -24.53 -35.38 16.86
C GLU A 540 -23.66 -34.34 17.60
N ARG A 541 -22.38 -34.16 17.24
CA ARG A 541 -21.40 -33.34 17.97
C ARG A 541 -20.78 -32.28 17.07
N THR A 542 -21.05 -31.01 17.36
CA THR A 542 -20.52 -29.85 16.61
C THR A 542 -19.03 -29.57 16.85
N ALA A 543 -18.41 -30.18 17.89
CA ALA A 543 -17.11 -29.80 18.42
C ALA A 543 -15.96 -29.66 17.40
N ILE A 544 -16.01 -30.39 16.28
CA ILE A 544 -15.02 -30.24 15.19
C ILE A 544 -15.21 -28.95 14.40
N PHE A 545 -16.45 -28.52 14.17
CA PHE A 545 -16.77 -27.21 13.58
C PHE A 545 -16.44 -26.08 14.56
N ASP A 546 -16.76 -26.25 15.84
CA ASP A 546 -16.43 -25.28 16.89
C ASP A 546 -14.90 -25.06 16.97
N SER A 547 -14.12 -26.14 16.91
CA SER A 547 -12.64 -26.09 16.88
C SER A 547 -12.08 -25.45 15.60
N ILE A 548 -12.68 -25.68 14.44
CA ILE A 548 -12.31 -24.99 13.19
C ILE A 548 -12.59 -23.49 13.29
N ILE A 549 -13.75 -23.11 13.82
CA ILE A 549 -14.16 -21.71 14.01
C ILE A 549 -13.23 -21.02 15.02
N GLU A 550 -12.91 -21.64 16.15
CA GLU A 550 -11.97 -21.11 17.14
C GLU A 550 -10.56 -20.95 16.55
N GLY A 551 -10.05 -21.97 15.86
CA GLY A 551 -8.73 -21.92 15.22
C GLY A 551 -8.58 -20.79 14.20
N ILE A 552 -9.57 -20.61 13.32
CA ILE A 552 -9.57 -19.51 12.33
C ILE A 552 -9.66 -18.15 13.05
N ASN A 553 -10.47 -18.04 14.10
CA ASN A 553 -10.57 -16.81 14.90
C ASN A 553 -9.28 -16.48 15.67
N GLU A 554 -8.51 -17.47 16.15
CA GLU A 554 -7.19 -17.22 16.75
C GLU A 554 -6.19 -16.70 15.71
N VAL A 555 -6.14 -17.30 14.52
CA VAL A 555 -5.26 -16.82 13.43
C VAL A 555 -5.64 -15.39 13.00
N LEU A 556 -6.94 -15.07 12.93
CA LEU A 556 -7.42 -13.70 12.65
C LEU A 556 -7.16 -12.67 13.78
N LYS A 557 -6.80 -13.10 15.01
CA LYS A 557 -6.40 -12.19 16.10
C LYS A 557 -4.93 -11.77 16.04
N VAL A 558 -4.09 -12.51 15.30
CA VAL A 558 -2.65 -12.19 15.13
C VAL A 558 -2.52 -11.00 14.19
N ARG A 559 -2.17 -9.84 14.75
CA ARG A 559 -2.50 -8.53 14.17
C ARG A 559 -1.37 -7.91 13.31
N GLU A 560 -0.51 -8.73 12.73
CA GLU A 560 0.76 -8.28 12.12
C GLU A 560 0.87 -8.53 10.60
N ASP A 561 0.05 -9.42 10.01
CA ASP A 561 0.11 -9.76 8.58
C ASP A 561 -1.14 -9.34 7.78
N ASP A 562 -0.97 -8.36 6.89
CA ASP A 562 -1.98 -7.83 5.95
C ASP A 562 -2.61 -8.87 4.99
N ILE A 563 -2.07 -10.09 4.94
CA ILE A 563 -2.45 -11.16 4.00
C ILE A 563 -3.41 -12.17 4.66
N ILE A 564 -3.39 -12.31 5.99
CA ILE A 564 -4.17 -13.33 6.71
C ILE A 564 -5.68 -13.16 6.51
N LEU A 565 -6.18 -11.92 6.58
CA LEU A 565 -7.61 -11.64 6.41
C LEU A 565 -8.10 -11.92 4.97
N PRO A 566 -7.47 -11.40 3.89
CA PRO A 566 -7.79 -11.82 2.52
C PRO A 566 -7.73 -13.33 2.29
N TYR A 567 -6.71 -14.02 2.82
CA TYR A 567 -6.57 -15.47 2.71
C TYR A 567 -7.74 -16.22 3.36
N TRP A 568 -8.07 -15.88 4.61
CA TRP A 568 -9.15 -16.54 5.32
C TRP A 568 -10.54 -16.17 4.82
N LEU A 569 -10.74 -14.95 4.29
CA LEU A 569 -11.99 -14.57 3.62
C LEU A 569 -12.31 -15.51 2.44
N SER A 570 -11.34 -15.76 1.55
CA SER A 570 -11.50 -16.72 0.44
C SER A 570 -11.69 -18.17 0.91
N ASN A 571 -10.95 -18.61 1.93
CA ASN A 571 -11.07 -19.97 2.44
C ASN A 571 -12.40 -20.21 3.16
N THR A 572 -12.84 -19.30 4.02
CA THR A 572 -14.13 -19.40 4.72
C THR A 572 -15.31 -19.31 3.76
N SER A 573 -15.28 -18.42 2.77
CA SER A 573 -16.37 -18.32 1.79
C SER A 573 -16.49 -19.59 0.93
N ALA A 574 -15.36 -20.15 0.51
CA ALA A 574 -15.34 -21.42 -0.22
C ALA A 574 -15.81 -22.61 0.63
N LEU A 575 -15.38 -22.67 1.90
CA LEU A 575 -15.81 -23.69 2.84
C LEU A 575 -17.33 -23.59 3.10
N LEU A 576 -17.88 -22.39 3.26
CA LEU A 576 -19.31 -22.16 3.46
C LEU A 576 -20.15 -22.72 2.29
N CYS A 577 -19.81 -22.40 1.04
CA CYS A 577 -20.56 -22.92 -0.11
C CYS A 577 -20.43 -24.45 -0.28
N LEU A 578 -19.26 -25.02 0.04
CA LEU A 578 -19.09 -26.47 0.07
C LEU A 578 -19.97 -27.15 1.14
N LEU A 579 -20.06 -26.55 2.34
CA LEU A 579 -20.93 -27.01 3.43
C LEU A 579 -22.42 -26.87 3.08
N GLN A 580 -22.84 -25.71 2.55
CA GLN A 580 -24.22 -25.45 2.09
C GLN A 580 -24.68 -26.48 1.05
N ARG A 581 -23.79 -26.89 0.13
CA ARG A 581 -24.13 -27.87 -0.91
C ARG A 581 -24.47 -29.25 -0.33
N ASN A 582 -23.73 -29.74 0.67
CA ASN A 582 -24.06 -31.00 1.36
C ASN A 582 -25.40 -30.92 2.11
N LEU A 583 -25.66 -29.80 2.79
CA LEU A 583 -26.91 -29.59 3.51
C LEU A 583 -28.14 -29.51 2.58
N ARG A 584 -27.95 -29.11 1.32
CA ARG A 584 -29.00 -29.12 0.29
C ARG A 584 -29.14 -30.45 -0.46
N SER A 585 -28.08 -31.27 -0.55
CA SER A 585 -28.17 -32.61 -1.16
C SER A 585 -28.72 -33.67 -0.20
N ASN A 586 -28.45 -33.55 1.10
CA ASN A 586 -29.08 -34.38 2.13
C ASN A 586 -30.45 -33.80 2.51
N GLY A 587 -31.46 -34.11 1.71
CA GLY A 587 -32.80 -33.50 1.80
C GLY A 587 -33.53 -33.72 3.12
N PHE A 588 -33.43 -32.73 4.02
CA PHE A 588 -34.29 -32.56 5.18
C PHE A 588 -34.61 -31.07 5.40
N LEU A 589 -35.69 -30.76 6.12
CA LEU A 589 -36.25 -29.41 6.34
C LEU A 589 -36.91 -28.72 5.13
N THR A 590 -37.90 -29.36 4.53
CA THR A 590 -39.03 -28.64 3.93
C THR A 590 -40.07 -28.31 5.01
N ALA A 591 -40.05 -27.08 5.54
CA ALA A 591 -41.06 -26.59 6.48
C ALA A 591 -41.39 -25.10 6.23
N THR A 592 -42.68 -24.76 6.25
CA THR A 592 -43.21 -23.45 5.83
C THR A 592 -43.15 -22.38 6.93
N ALA A 593 -42.89 -21.13 6.52
CA ALA A 593 -43.22 -19.94 7.32
C ALA A 593 -43.59 -18.75 6.42
N GLN A 594 -44.86 -18.64 6.04
CA GLN A 594 -45.41 -17.37 5.55
C GLN A 594 -45.76 -16.46 6.74
N ARG A 595 -45.38 -15.18 6.67
CA ARG A 595 -46.20 -14.04 7.15
C ARG A 595 -45.63 -12.68 6.71
N TYR A 596 -46.36 -12.00 5.83
CA TYR A 596 -46.37 -10.52 5.75
C TYR A 596 -47.17 -9.96 6.94
N PRO A 597 -46.95 -8.70 7.37
CA PRO A 597 -47.39 -7.48 6.65
C PRO A 597 -46.23 -6.53 6.27
N GLY A 598 -46.41 -5.49 5.45
CA GLY A 598 -47.58 -5.16 4.61
C GLY A 598 -47.81 -3.64 4.40
N SER A 599 -48.00 -3.25 3.13
CA SER A 599 -48.57 -1.99 2.62
C SER A 599 -47.69 -0.74 2.42
N SER A 600 -48.02 -0.03 1.32
CA SER A 600 -47.69 1.37 0.96
C SER A 600 -46.26 1.62 0.45
N GLY A 601 -45.98 2.11 -0.77
CA GLY A 601 -46.78 2.81 -1.80
C GLY A 601 -46.13 4.17 -2.13
N LEU A 602 -46.24 4.81 -3.30
CA LEU A 602 -46.90 4.51 -4.58
C LEU A 602 -46.37 5.49 -5.67
N THR A 603 -46.21 5.06 -6.94
CA THR A 603 -45.87 5.89 -8.14
C THR A 603 -44.49 6.63 -8.12
N SER A 604 -43.91 7.09 -9.24
CA SER A 604 -44.41 7.28 -10.63
C SER A 604 -43.47 6.72 -11.72
N ARG A 605 -43.78 6.97 -13.01
CA ARG A 605 -43.17 6.30 -14.19
C ARG A 605 -43.06 7.25 -15.39
N THR A 606 -42.06 7.03 -16.25
CA THR A 606 -41.72 7.80 -17.49
C THR A 606 -41.06 9.17 -17.25
N GLY A 607 -40.12 9.63 -18.09
CA GLY A 607 -39.46 8.96 -19.22
C GLY A 607 -38.53 9.90 -20.04
N HIS A 608 -37.89 9.32 -21.07
CA HIS A 608 -37.18 9.99 -22.20
C HIS A 608 -35.86 10.75 -21.96
N SER A 609 -34.75 10.10 -22.32
CA SER A 609 -33.67 10.68 -23.14
C SER A 609 -34.25 11.13 -24.51
N PRO A 610 -33.63 12.03 -25.34
CA PRO A 610 -32.25 11.84 -25.84
C PRO A 610 -31.45 13.09 -26.32
N LYS A 611 -30.29 12.81 -26.95
CA LYS A 611 -29.49 13.61 -27.93
C LYS A 611 -28.47 14.65 -27.44
N THR A 612 -27.22 14.18 -27.35
CA THR A 612 -26.05 14.60 -28.18
C THR A 612 -25.93 16.05 -28.67
N GLY A 613 -24.80 16.71 -28.35
CA GLY A 613 -24.23 17.85 -29.08
C GLY A 613 -22.70 17.70 -29.22
N ARG A 614 -22.10 18.21 -30.30
CA ARG A 614 -20.68 18.00 -30.68
C ARG A 614 -20.00 19.32 -31.06
N GLY A 615 -18.76 19.56 -30.61
CA GLY A 615 -17.97 20.78 -30.91
C GLY A 615 -18.24 21.95 -29.95
N VAL A 616 -17.38 22.99 -29.83
CA VAL A 616 -16.19 23.36 -30.63
C VAL A 616 -15.05 23.84 -29.69
N GLN A 617 -13.80 23.88 -30.19
CA GLN A 617 -12.59 24.24 -29.44
C GLN A 617 -12.42 25.76 -29.20
N GLY A 618 -11.79 26.11 -28.07
CA GLY A 618 -10.64 27.03 -28.06
C GLY A 618 -10.85 28.50 -27.66
N ALA A 619 -10.28 28.89 -26.51
CA ALA A 619 -9.80 30.26 -26.24
C ALA A 619 -8.58 30.22 -25.30
N LYS A 620 -7.65 31.18 -25.44
CA LYS A 620 -6.31 31.13 -24.85
C LYS A 620 -6.21 31.82 -23.48
N SER A 621 -5.29 31.31 -22.67
CA SER A 621 -4.47 31.99 -21.64
C SER A 621 -4.64 33.51 -21.46
N SER A 622 -4.79 33.93 -20.21
CA SER A 622 -4.22 35.19 -19.68
C SER A 622 -3.49 34.92 -18.36
N ARG A 623 -2.58 35.79 -17.94
CA ARG A 623 -1.57 35.52 -16.91
C ARG A 623 -1.32 36.75 -16.03
N SER A 624 -0.81 36.52 -14.81
CA SER A 624 -0.23 37.49 -13.83
C SER A 624 -1.13 37.83 -12.63
N PRO A 625 -0.58 38.32 -11.50
CA PRO A 625 0.52 37.66 -10.78
C PRO A 625 0.35 37.67 -9.24
N GLY A 626 1.13 36.84 -8.54
CA GLY A 626 1.45 37.04 -7.11
C GLY A 626 0.55 36.31 -6.10
N GLY A 627 1.02 35.18 -5.59
CA GLY A 627 0.43 34.46 -4.47
C GLY A 627 1.41 33.42 -3.94
N ILE A 628 1.73 33.46 -2.64
CA ILE A 628 2.76 32.64 -2.01
C ILE A 628 2.38 31.16 -2.11
N PRO A 629 3.26 30.26 -2.59
CA PRO A 629 2.95 28.83 -2.64
C PRO A 629 2.99 28.21 -1.24
N GLN A 630 1.82 27.79 -0.73
CA GLN A 630 1.77 26.78 0.33
C GLN A 630 2.06 25.38 -0.23
N PRO A 631 2.48 24.41 0.61
CA PRO A 631 2.76 23.05 0.18
C PRO A 631 1.56 22.35 -0.46
N SER A 632 1.82 21.45 -1.41
CA SER A 632 0.79 20.76 -2.20
C SER A 632 -0.04 19.75 -1.38
N SER A 633 -1.29 20.10 -1.07
CA SER A 633 -2.20 19.27 -0.26
C SER A 633 -2.61 17.92 -0.88
N GLY A 634 -2.36 17.69 -2.18
CA GLY A 634 -2.76 16.46 -2.88
C GLY A 634 -2.18 15.17 -2.31
N GLY A 635 -1.06 15.24 -1.58
CA GLY A 635 -0.41 14.06 -0.99
C GLY A 635 -1.23 13.31 0.07
N GLN A 636 -2.34 13.86 0.58
CA GLN A 636 -3.21 13.13 1.52
C GLN A 636 -4.21 12.21 0.81
N TRP A 637 -4.83 12.65 -0.29
CA TRP A 637 -5.78 11.85 -1.06
C TRP A 637 -5.08 10.74 -1.84
N ASP A 638 -3.92 11.04 -2.42
CA ASP A 638 -2.98 10.06 -3.02
C ASP A 638 -2.64 8.90 -2.05
N ASN A 639 -2.46 9.16 -0.75
CA ASN A 639 -2.26 8.09 0.25
C ASN A 639 -3.51 7.23 0.48
N ILE A 640 -4.71 7.79 0.39
CA ILE A 640 -5.99 7.03 0.49
C ILE A 640 -6.16 6.16 -0.76
N VAL A 641 -5.90 6.70 -1.95
CA VAL A 641 -5.93 5.96 -3.22
C VAL A 641 -4.92 4.80 -3.19
N LYS A 642 -3.68 5.05 -2.76
CA LYS A 642 -2.65 3.99 -2.58
C LYS A 642 -3.05 2.91 -1.57
N PHE A 643 -3.77 3.26 -0.50
CA PHE A 643 -4.32 2.28 0.43
C PHE A 643 -5.40 1.42 -0.24
N LEU A 644 -6.32 2.04 -0.98
CA LEU A 644 -7.37 1.33 -1.73
C LEU A 644 -6.79 0.41 -2.80
N ASP A 645 -5.75 0.85 -3.54
CA ASP A 645 -5.01 0.02 -4.50
C ASP A 645 -4.29 -1.15 -3.81
N SER A 646 -3.65 -0.91 -2.66
CA SER A 646 -2.99 -1.96 -1.87
C SER A 646 -3.99 -3.01 -1.38
N LEU A 647 -5.14 -2.57 -0.87
CA LEU A 647 -6.24 -3.44 -0.42
C LEU A 647 -6.81 -4.25 -1.59
N MET A 648 -7.13 -3.60 -2.71
CA MET A 648 -7.64 -4.25 -3.92
C MET A 648 -6.65 -5.29 -4.47
N SER A 649 -5.36 -4.96 -4.50
CA SER A 649 -4.29 -5.88 -4.92
C SER A 649 -4.19 -7.10 -3.99
N LYS A 650 -4.22 -6.90 -2.66
CA LYS A 650 -4.19 -7.99 -1.66
C LYS A 650 -5.41 -8.91 -1.77
N LEU A 651 -6.62 -8.36 -1.94
CA LEU A 651 -7.85 -9.13 -2.08
C LEU A 651 -7.86 -9.96 -3.38
N ARG A 652 -7.51 -9.34 -4.52
CA ARG A 652 -7.46 -10.04 -5.82
C ARG A 652 -6.33 -11.06 -5.88
N GLY A 653 -5.17 -10.78 -5.27
CA GLY A 653 -4.05 -11.71 -5.15
C GLY A 653 -4.34 -12.93 -4.24
N ASN A 654 -5.29 -12.82 -3.32
CA ASN A 654 -5.81 -13.94 -2.53
C ASN A 654 -7.11 -14.52 -3.10
N HIS A 655 -7.43 -14.24 -4.37
CA HIS A 655 -8.60 -14.77 -5.09
C HIS A 655 -9.95 -14.58 -4.35
N VAL A 656 -10.09 -13.49 -3.58
CA VAL A 656 -11.36 -13.18 -2.89
C VAL A 656 -12.48 -13.00 -3.92
N PRO A 657 -13.65 -13.65 -3.78
CA PRO A 657 -14.75 -13.49 -4.73
C PRO A 657 -15.19 -12.02 -4.84
N SER A 658 -15.43 -11.56 -6.08
CA SER A 658 -15.69 -10.14 -6.39
C SER A 658 -16.85 -9.55 -5.60
N PHE A 659 -17.86 -10.37 -5.24
CA PHE A 659 -18.96 -9.99 -4.35
C PHE A 659 -18.48 -9.47 -2.97
N PHE A 660 -17.54 -10.15 -2.32
CA PHE A 660 -17.01 -9.71 -1.02
C PHE A 660 -16.12 -8.49 -1.15
N ILE A 661 -15.29 -8.43 -2.21
CA ILE A 661 -14.50 -7.24 -2.54
C ILE A 661 -15.43 -6.02 -2.68
N ARG A 662 -16.52 -6.17 -3.45
CA ARG A 662 -17.51 -5.13 -3.67
C ARG A 662 -18.23 -4.72 -2.38
N LYS A 663 -18.72 -5.66 -1.58
CA LYS A 663 -19.34 -5.37 -0.26
C LYS A 663 -18.37 -4.61 0.66
N LEU A 664 -17.10 -5.01 0.70
CA LEU A 664 -16.06 -4.35 1.49
C LEU A 664 -15.72 -2.94 0.96
N VAL A 665 -15.60 -2.75 -0.35
CA VAL A 665 -15.38 -1.42 -0.95
C VAL A 665 -16.58 -0.50 -0.67
N THR A 666 -17.81 -0.99 -0.79
CA THR A 666 -19.02 -0.22 -0.41
C THR A 666 -18.97 0.19 1.06
N GLN A 667 -18.60 -0.74 1.97
CA GLN A 667 -18.45 -0.44 3.40
C GLN A 667 -17.37 0.63 3.68
N VAL A 668 -16.22 0.54 3.02
CA VAL A 668 -15.12 1.54 3.13
C VAL A 668 -15.57 2.91 2.62
N PHE A 669 -16.31 2.97 1.51
CA PHE A 669 -16.82 4.23 0.96
C PHE A 669 -17.94 4.85 1.82
N SER A 670 -18.79 4.02 2.43
CA SER A 670 -19.78 4.46 3.43
C SER A 670 -19.11 5.00 4.71
N PHE A 671 -18.03 4.34 5.17
CA PHE A 671 -17.20 4.84 6.27
C PHE A 671 -16.53 6.20 5.96
N ILE A 672 -16.00 6.37 4.74
CA ILE A 672 -15.45 7.66 4.29
C ILE A 672 -16.54 8.74 4.28
N ASN A 673 -17.74 8.42 3.76
CA ASN A 673 -18.88 9.34 3.76
C ASN A 673 -19.23 9.81 5.19
N ILE A 674 -19.48 8.87 6.10
CA ILE A 674 -19.89 9.14 7.48
C ILE A 674 -18.81 9.93 8.22
N THR A 675 -17.55 9.51 8.13
CA THR A 675 -16.42 10.16 8.82
C THR A 675 -16.24 11.62 8.36
N LEU A 676 -16.25 11.87 7.05
CA LEU A 676 -16.07 13.22 6.51
C LEU A 676 -17.29 14.12 6.79
N PHE A 677 -18.51 13.59 6.63
CA PHE A 677 -19.75 14.33 6.82
C PHE A 677 -20.00 14.68 8.30
N ASN A 678 -19.79 13.73 9.22
CA ASN A 678 -19.89 14.00 10.66
C ASN A 678 -18.80 15.00 11.11
N SER A 679 -17.57 14.89 10.59
CA SER A 679 -16.50 15.87 10.85
C SER A 679 -16.89 17.29 10.39
N LEU A 680 -17.49 17.40 9.20
CA LEU A 680 -17.96 18.67 8.62
C LEU A 680 -19.10 19.30 9.44
N LEU A 681 -20.02 18.50 9.99
CA LEU A 681 -21.14 18.98 10.82
C LEU A 681 -20.77 19.32 12.27
N LEU A 682 -19.64 18.80 12.76
CA LEU A 682 -19.13 19.07 14.11
C LEU A 682 -18.19 20.28 14.17
N ARG A 683 -17.48 20.62 13.09
CA ARG A 683 -16.37 21.59 13.08
C ARG A 683 -16.63 22.77 12.15
N ARG A 684 -16.59 24.00 12.67
CA ARG A 684 -16.87 25.22 11.88
C ARG A 684 -15.79 25.47 10.83
N GLU A 685 -14.55 25.20 11.18
CA GLU A 685 -13.36 25.27 10.33
C GLU A 685 -13.36 24.26 9.16
N CYS A 686 -14.28 23.27 9.17
CA CYS A 686 -14.50 22.38 8.03
C CYS A 686 -15.60 22.88 7.07
N CYS A 687 -16.40 23.86 7.48
CA CYS A 687 -17.44 24.51 6.65
C CYS A 687 -16.90 25.79 5.99
N THR A 688 -15.85 25.68 5.17
CA THR A 688 -15.31 26.83 4.40
C THR A 688 -15.36 26.59 2.89
N PHE A 689 -15.12 27.63 2.09
CA PHE A 689 -15.07 27.48 0.63
C PHE A 689 -13.83 26.70 0.22
N SER A 690 -12.65 27.01 0.77
CA SER A 690 -11.39 26.34 0.43
C SER A 690 -11.39 24.87 0.87
N ASN A 691 -11.93 24.53 2.05
CA ASN A 691 -12.09 23.14 2.47
C ASN A 691 -13.13 22.41 1.60
N GLY A 692 -14.18 23.12 1.15
CA GLY A 692 -15.12 22.62 0.15
C GLY A 692 -14.41 22.22 -1.15
N GLU A 693 -13.59 23.12 -1.74
CA GLU A 693 -12.80 22.79 -2.94
C GLU A 693 -11.86 21.60 -2.69
N TYR A 694 -11.14 21.58 -1.57
CA TYR A 694 -10.19 20.53 -1.24
C TYR A 694 -10.85 19.13 -1.14
N VAL A 695 -11.96 19.02 -0.40
CA VAL A 695 -12.69 17.75 -0.30
C VAL A 695 -13.36 17.40 -1.63
N LYS A 696 -13.81 18.38 -2.43
CA LYS A 696 -14.39 18.13 -3.76
C LYS A 696 -13.37 17.52 -4.72
N SER A 697 -12.13 18.01 -4.72
CA SER A 697 -11.03 17.42 -5.51
C SER A 697 -10.72 15.99 -5.05
N GLY A 698 -10.64 15.75 -3.74
CA GLY A 698 -10.42 14.41 -3.19
C GLY A 698 -11.52 13.41 -3.55
N LEU A 699 -12.79 13.83 -3.50
CA LEU A 699 -13.91 13.01 -3.93
C LEU A 699 -13.85 12.67 -5.42
N ALA A 700 -13.32 13.54 -6.27
CA ALA A 700 -13.12 13.27 -7.70
C ALA A 700 -11.95 12.29 -7.96
N GLU A 701 -10.91 12.29 -7.11
CA GLU A 701 -9.87 11.25 -7.14
C GLU A 701 -10.45 9.87 -6.75
N LEU A 702 -11.35 9.82 -5.76
CA LEU A 702 -12.07 8.60 -5.38
C LEU A 702 -13.10 8.14 -6.44
N GLU A 703 -13.78 9.07 -7.13
CA GLU A 703 -14.67 8.78 -8.27
C GLU A 703 -13.87 8.11 -9.40
N LYS A 704 -12.72 8.69 -9.76
CA LYS A 704 -11.79 8.13 -10.75
C LYS A 704 -11.27 6.74 -10.33
N TRP A 705 -11.00 6.54 -9.03
CA TRP A 705 -10.58 5.22 -8.53
C TRP A 705 -11.68 4.17 -8.68
N ILE A 706 -12.95 4.49 -8.35
CA ILE A 706 -14.09 3.58 -8.57
C ILE A 706 -14.20 3.15 -10.04
N VAL A 707 -14.10 4.10 -10.96
CA VAL A 707 -14.18 3.81 -12.41
C VAL A 707 -13.05 2.88 -12.85
N ASN A 708 -11.82 3.14 -12.39
CA ASN A 708 -10.66 2.30 -12.68
C ASN A 708 -10.74 0.89 -12.03
N ALA A 709 -11.38 0.78 -10.86
CA ALA A 709 -11.49 -0.46 -10.10
C ALA A 709 -12.47 -1.49 -10.71
N LYS A 710 -13.19 -1.11 -11.78
CA LYS A 710 -14.27 -1.84 -12.47
C LYS A 710 -15.53 -2.08 -11.63
N GLU A 711 -16.67 -2.15 -12.34
CA GLU A 711 -17.99 -2.42 -11.75
C GLU A 711 -18.06 -3.77 -11.01
N GLU A 712 -17.32 -4.78 -11.44
CA GLU A 712 -17.24 -6.10 -10.77
C GLU A 712 -16.76 -6.01 -9.32
N TYR A 713 -15.84 -5.07 -9.00
CA TYR A 713 -15.23 -4.93 -7.67
C TYR A 713 -15.65 -3.66 -6.93
N ALA A 714 -16.09 -2.60 -7.61
CA ALA A 714 -16.51 -1.35 -6.97
C ALA A 714 -18.04 -1.14 -6.99
N GLY A 715 -18.75 -1.64 -8.00
CA GLY A 715 -20.21 -1.57 -8.13
C GLY A 715 -20.81 -0.20 -7.81
N THR A 716 -21.83 -0.18 -6.96
CA THR A 716 -22.59 1.03 -6.60
C THR A 716 -21.88 1.98 -5.62
N SER A 717 -20.65 1.70 -5.17
CA SER A 717 -20.00 2.37 -4.02
C SER A 717 -19.86 3.89 -4.12
N TRP A 718 -20.01 4.48 -5.32
CA TRP A 718 -20.09 5.93 -5.50
C TRP A 718 -21.30 6.56 -4.81
N HIS A 719 -22.41 5.84 -4.72
CA HIS A 719 -23.65 6.30 -4.10
C HIS A 719 -23.54 6.43 -2.58
N GLU A 720 -22.61 5.72 -1.94
CA GLU A 720 -22.34 5.83 -0.50
C GLU A 720 -21.82 7.23 -0.12
N LEU A 721 -21.06 7.87 -1.01
CA LEU A 721 -20.50 9.22 -0.81
C LEU A 721 -21.55 10.34 -1.00
N ASN A 722 -22.83 10.03 -1.17
CA ASN A 722 -23.85 11.04 -1.51
C ASN A 722 -23.97 12.18 -0.48
N TYR A 723 -23.88 11.91 0.82
CA TYR A 723 -24.04 12.95 1.84
C TYR A 723 -22.87 13.94 1.82
N ILE A 724 -21.63 13.46 1.83
CA ILE A 724 -20.45 14.33 1.74
C ILE A 724 -20.36 15.04 0.39
N ARG A 725 -20.67 14.35 -0.71
CA ARG A 725 -20.66 14.90 -2.08
C ARG A 725 -21.67 16.04 -2.25
N GLN A 726 -22.87 15.92 -1.69
CA GLN A 726 -23.89 16.98 -1.72
C GLN A 726 -23.54 18.14 -0.77
N ALA A 727 -23.11 17.85 0.46
CA ALA A 727 -22.68 18.88 1.43
C ALA A 727 -21.54 19.76 0.87
N VAL A 728 -20.52 19.13 0.32
CA VAL A 728 -19.36 19.79 -0.29
C VAL A 728 -19.71 20.45 -1.62
N GLY A 729 -20.58 19.82 -2.42
CA GLY A 729 -21.16 20.41 -3.62
C GLY A 729 -21.84 21.76 -3.32
N PHE A 730 -22.65 21.81 -2.26
CA PHE A 730 -23.30 23.02 -1.76
C PHE A 730 -22.31 24.07 -1.23
N LEU A 731 -21.30 23.67 -0.45
CA LEU A 731 -20.25 24.58 0.06
C LEU A 731 -19.53 25.35 -1.06
N VAL A 732 -19.31 24.75 -2.23
CA VAL A 732 -18.55 25.34 -3.35
C VAL A 732 -19.43 26.22 -4.29
N ILE A 733 -20.74 26.36 -4.03
CA ILE A 733 -21.61 27.26 -4.83
C ILE A 733 -21.31 28.73 -4.51
N HIS A 734 -20.95 29.56 -5.48
CA HIS A 734 -20.69 31.00 -5.25
C HIS A 734 -21.96 31.83 -4.98
N GLN A 735 -23.13 31.45 -5.52
CA GLN A 735 -24.36 32.26 -5.45
C GLN A 735 -25.42 31.70 -4.46
N LYS A 736 -24.98 31.13 -3.32
CA LYS A 736 -25.87 30.52 -2.30
C LYS A 736 -27.04 31.42 -1.90
N ARG A 737 -26.79 32.73 -1.74
CA ARG A 737 -27.79 33.73 -1.34
C ARG A 737 -28.99 33.86 -2.30
N LYS A 738 -28.87 33.40 -3.55
CA LYS A 738 -29.97 33.40 -4.54
C LYS A 738 -30.80 32.12 -4.57
N LYS A 739 -30.38 31.06 -3.87
CA LYS A 739 -31.07 29.76 -3.90
C LYS A 739 -32.21 29.71 -2.89
N SER A 740 -33.41 29.35 -3.36
CA SER A 740 -34.56 29.08 -2.50
C SER A 740 -34.36 27.81 -1.66
N LEU A 741 -35.12 27.65 -0.57
CA LEU A 741 -35.08 26.44 0.24
C LEU A 741 -35.38 25.17 -0.59
N GLU A 742 -36.29 25.27 -1.56
CA GLU A 742 -36.72 24.09 -2.33
C GLU A 742 -35.71 23.69 -3.41
N GLU A 743 -35.07 24.63 -4.09
CA GLU A 743 -33.90 24.33 -4.96
C GLU A 743 -32.76 23.66 -4.16
N ILE A 744 -32.54 24.08 -2.90
CA ILE A 744 -31.50 23.47 -2.06
C ILE A 744 -31.88 22.04 -1.68
N ARG A 745 -33.16 21.77 -1.41
CA ARG A 745 -33.66 20.44 -1.01
C ARG A 745 -33.79 19.49 -2.20
N GLN A 746 -34.28 19.93 -3.35
CA GLN A 746 -34.53 19.07 -4.50
C GLN A 746 -33.30 18.93 -5.42
N ASP A 747 -32.69 20.04 -5.84
CA ASP A 747 -31.63 20.03 -6.86
C ASP A 747 -30.23 19.78 -6.28
N LEU A 748 -29.96 20.32 -5.08
CA LEU A 748 -28.59 20.42 -4.55
C LEU A 748 -28.26 19.38 -3.48
N CYS A 749 -29.20 19.11 -2.57
CA CYS A 749 -28.98 18.28 -1.38
C CYS A 749 -30.14 17.30 -1.06
N PRO A 750 -30.67 16.52 -2.01
CA PRO A 750 -31.82 15.62 -1.79
C PRO A 750 -31.58 14.46 -0.81
N ALA A 751 -30.33 14.16 -0.44
CA ALA A 751 -30.02 13.18 0.62
C ALA A 751 -29.92 13.82 2.02
N LEU A 752 -29.82 15.15 2.15
CA LEU A 752 -29.63 15.81 3.44
C LEU A 752 -30.96 16.27 4.04
N THR A 753 -31.10 16.06 5.35
CA THR A 753 -32.22 16.63 6.12
C THR A 753 -32.12 18.15 6.22
N VAL A 754 -33.26 18.84 6.40
CA VAL A 754 -33.29 20.30 6.63
C VAL A 754 -32.43 20.68 7.85
N ARG A 755 -32.39 19.81 8.88
CA ARG A 755 -31.53 19.93 10.08
C ARG A 755 -30.04 19.96 9.74
N GLN A 756 -29.58 19.11 8.82
CA GLN A 756 -28.20 19.07 8.35
C GLN A 756 -27.88 20.28 7.45
N ILE A 757 -28.75 20.61 6.50
CA ILE A 757 -28.55 21.77 5.60
C ILE A 757 -28.49 23.07 6.41
N TYR A 758 -29.36 23.24 7.41
CA TYR A 758 -29.32 24.35 8.37
C TYR A 758 -28.00 24.42 9.15
N ARG A 759 -27.50 23.28 9.62
CA ARG A 759 -26.24 23.19 10.37
C ARG A 759 -25.03 23.58 9.51
N ILE A 760 -24.95 23.13 8.25
CA ILE A 760 -23.91 23.57 7.30
C ILE A 760 -24.05 25.07 7.04
N SER A 761 -25.26 25.53 6.70
CA SER A 761 -25.55 26.92 6.32
C SER A 761 -25.23 27.96 7.40
N THR A 762 -25.35 27.57 8.67
CA THR A 762 -25.08 28.43 9.84
C THR A 762 -23.65 28.37 10.35
N MET A 763 -22.89 27.31 10.03
CA MET A 763 -21.44 27.26 10.31
C MET A 763 -20.61 27.87 9.18
N TYR A 764 -21.11 27.84 7.94
CA TYR A 764 -20.41 28.27 6.73
C TYR A 764 -19.85 29.70 6.82
N TRP A 765 -18.63 29.87 6.33
CA TRP A 765 -18.09 31.16 5.91
C TRP A 765 -17.18 30.98 4.68
N ASP A 766 -17.08 32.01 3.84
CA ASP A 766 -16.17 32.00 2.71
C ASP A 766 -14.82 32.64 3.10
N ASP A 767 -13.78 31.83 3.03
CA ASP A 767 -12.40 32.12 3.39
C ASP A 767 -11.52 32.54 2.20
N LYS A 768 -12.06 32.54 0.98
CA LYS A 768 -11.31 32.73 -0.28
C LYS A 768 -11.86 33.85 -1.17
N TYR A 769 -13.18 34.02 -1.23
CA TYR A 769 -13.87 35.00 -2.07
C TYR A 769 -14.88 35.88 -1.30
N GLY A 770 -15.12 35.62 -0.01
CA GLY A 770 -16.06 36.39 0.80
C GLY A 770 -17.54 36.26 0.38
N THR A 771 -17.91 35.22 -0.39
CA THR A 771 -19.31 34.97 -0.76
C THR A 771 -20.18 34.68 0.47
N GLN A 772 -21.40 35.19 0.42
CA GLN A 772 -22.35 35.04 1.52
C GLN A 772 -23.03 33.66 1.49
N SER A 773 -23.49 33.21 2.67
CA SER A 773 -24.30 32.00 2.81
C SER A 773 -25.66 32.15 2.12
N VAL A 774 -26.53 31.16 2.30
CA VAL A 774 -27.97 31.26 1.97
C VAL A 774 -28.63 32.48 2.65
N SER A 775 -29.75 32.96 2.10
CA SER A 775 -30.40 34.17 2.61
C SER A 775 -30.91 34.01 4.05
N ASN A 776 -30.95 35.10 4.81
CA ASN A 776 -31.45 35.10 6.20
C ASN A 776 -32.90 34.61 6.30
N GLU A 777 -33.70 34.84 5.26
CA GLU A 777 -35.06 34.32 5.08
C GLU A 777 -35.07 32.78 5.02
N VAL A 778 -34.27 32.19 4.13
CA VAL A 778 -34.12 30.72 4.03
C VAL A 778 -33.60 30.13 5.35
N VAL A 779 -32.64 30.77 6.01
CA VAL A 779 -32.14 30.36 7.34
C VAL A 779 -33.24 30.46 8.42
N SER A 780 -34.17 31.41 8.31
CA SER A 780 -35.30 31.55 9.23
C SER A 780 -36.35 30.44 9.02
N VAL A 781 -36.70 30.13 7.78
CA VAL A 781 -37.63 29.02 7.46
C VAL A 781 -37.03 27.67 7.88
N MET A 782 -35.74 27.43 7.60
CA MET A 782 -35.03 26.24 8.08
C MET A 782 -35.06 26.13 9.61
N ARG A 783 -34.85 27.24 10.34
CA ARG A 783 -34.90 27.28 11.81
C ARG A 783 -36.29 26.89 12.32
N GLU A 784 -37.35 27.41 11.72
CA GLU A 784 -38.73 27.09 12.12
C GLU A 784 -39.06 25.60 11.94
N ILE A 785 -38.66 25.01 10.81
CA ILE A 785 -38.81 23.57 10.55
C ILE A 785 -38.08 22.75 11.62
N VAL A 786 -36.79 23.03 11.85
CA VAL A 786 -35.99 22.32 12.87
C VAL A 786 -36.54 22.50 14.29
N SER A 787 -37.13 23.66 14.60
CA SER A 787 -37.80 23.90 15.89
C SER A 787 -39.09 23.10 16.07
N LYS A 788 -39.81 22.79 15.00
CA LYS A 788 -40.97 21.87 15.03
C LYS A 788 -40.51 20.41 15.12
N ASP A 789 -39.54 20.01 14.32
CA ASP A 789 -39.01 18.63 14.29
C ASP A 789 -38.43 18.18 15.65
N ASN A 790 -37.87 19.10 16.45
CA ASN A 790 -37.37 18.81 17.81
C ASN A 790 -38.42 18.17 18.75
N GLN A 791 -39.72 18.34 18.48
CA GLN A 791 -40.80 17.73 19.26
C GLN A 791 -40.95 16.22 19.01
N ASN A 792 -40.41 15.70 17.89
CA ASN A 792 -40.41 14.28 17.56
C ASN A 792 -39.13 13.60 18.06
N LEU A 793 -39.28 12.70 19.04
CA LEU A 793 -38.14 12.11 19.75
C LEU A 793 -37.23 11.24 18.86
N THR A 794 -37.73 10.75 17.73
CA THR A 794 -37.08 9.76 16.83
C THR A 794 -36.19 10.35 15.74
N SER A 795 -36.05 11.68 15.61
CA SER A 795 -35.22 12.31 14.56
C SER A 795 -34.44 13.53 15.06
N ASN A 796 -33.91 13.46 16.28
CA ASN A 796 -33.13 14.54 16.89
C ASN A 796 -31.62 14.53 16.57
N SER A 797 -31.08 13.44 15.99
CA SER A 797 -29.71 13.44 15.46
C SER A 797 -29.61 14.30 14.20
N PHE A 798 -28.47 14.98 14.02
CA PHE A 798 -28.06 15.57 12.75
C PHE A 798 -26.84 14.86 12.15
N LEU A 799 -26.21 13.97 12.91
CA LEU A 799 -25.10 13.12 12.45
C LEU A 799 -25.66 11.88 11.78
N LEU A 800 -24.86 11.26 10.91
CA LEU A 800 -25.10 9.90 10.44
C LEU A 800 -24.64 8.91 11.51
N ASP A 801 -25.37 7.82 11.70
CA ASP A 801 -25.02 6.78 12.68
C ASP A 801 -23.81 5.94 12.22
N ASP A 802 -22.95 5.55 13.15
CA ASP A 802 -21.70 4.80 12.87
C ASP A 802 -21.93 3.28 12.69
N ASP A 803 -23.18 2.81 12.45
CA ASP A 803 -23.43 1.39 12.15
C ASP A 803 -23.08 1.07 10.69
N LEU A 804 -21.80 0.75 10.50
CA LEU A 804 -21.22 0.38 9.22
C LEU A 804 -21.55 -1.06 8.80
N SER A 805 -22.41 -1.79 9.50
CA SER A 805 -22.68 -3.20 9.17
C SER A 805 -23.53 -3.32 7.90
N ILE A 806 -22.92 -3.76 6.81
CA ILE A 806 -23.64 -4.10 5.57
C ILE A 806 -23.93 -5.61 5.58
N PRO A 807 -25.13 -6.06 6.00
CA PRO A 807 -25.47 -7.47 5.93
C PRO A 807 -25.49 -7.99 4.49
N PHE A 808 -25.30 -9.29 4.38
CA PHE A 808 -25.53 -10.10 3.19
C PHE A 808 -26.06 -11.45 3.65
N SER A 809 -26.98 -12.01 2.87
CA SER A 809 -27.63 -13.30 3.17
C SER A 809 -26.72 -14.48 2.84
N ALA A 810 -27.09 -15.67 3.33
CA ALA A 810 -26.38 -16.90 2.98
C ALA A 810 -26.62 -17.27 1.49
N GLU A 811 -27.74 -16.81 0.96
CA GLU A 811 -28.20 -16.95 -0.42
C GLU A 811 -27.44 -16.03 -1.38
N ASP A 812 -27.14 -14.78 -0.97
CA ASP A 812 -26.30 -13.86 -1.76
C ASP A 812 -24.91 -14.46 -2.04
N ILE A 813 -24.35 -15.19 -1.06
CA ILE A 813 -23.03 -15.84 -1.18
C ILE A 813 -23.10 -17.03 -2.14
N ASP A 814 -24.10 -17.89 -1.98
CA ASP A 814 -24.35 -19.07 -2.80
C ASP A 814 -24.64 -18.71 -4.27
N MET A 815 -25.31 -17.58 -4.53
CA MET A 815 -25.47 -17.03 -5.88
C MET A 815 -24.19 -16.38 -6.45
N ALA A 816 -23.24 -15.96 -5.61
CA ALA A 816 -22.06 -15.19 -6.00
C ALA A 816 -20.77 -16.02 -6.18
N ILE A 817 -20.70 -17.24 -5.63
CA ILE A 817 -19.52 -18.11 -5.76
C ILE A 817 -19.78 -19.23 -6.78
N PRO A 818 -19.02 -19.30 -7.89
CA PRO A 818 -19.13 -20.40 -8.85
C PRO A 818 -18.89 -21.78 -8.22
N ALA A 819 -19.58 -22.80 -8.73
CA ALA A 819 -19.53 -24.15 -8.19
C ALA A 819 -18.10 -24.70 -8.08
N ILE A 820 -17.67 -24.98 -6.85
CA ILE A 820 -16.32 -25.48 -6.56
C ILE A 820 -16.27 -26.99 -6.85
N ASP A 821 -15.77 -27.31 -8.04
CA ASP A 821 -15.29 -28.65 -8.40
C ASP A 821 -14.21 -29.12 -7.39
N LEU A 822 -14.15 -30.44 -7.13
CA LEU A 822 -13.42 -31.07 -6.03
C LEU A 822 -12.23 -31.93 -6.46
N ASP A 823 -12.06 -32.19 -7.76
CA ASP A 823 -11.23 -33.31 -8.20
C ASP A 823 -9.76 -32.90 -8.42
N GLU A 824 -9.50 -31.63 -8.75
CA GLU A 824 -8.15 -31.08 -8.72
C GLU A 824 -7.74 -30.55 -7.32
N ILE A 825 -6.99 -31.36 -6.56
CA ILE A 825 -6.21 -30.90 -5.40
C ILE A 825 -4.76 -31.35 -5.56
N HIS A 826 -3.82 -30.43 -5.36
CA HIS A 826 -2.42 -30.77 -5.03
C HIS A 826 -2.28 -30.67 -3.52
N LEU A 827 -1.75 -31.70 -2.88
CA LEU A 827 -1.63 -31.76 -1.43
C LEU A 827 -0.27 -31.17 -0.99
N PRO A 828 -0.20 -30.45 0.14
CA PRO A 828 1.06 -30.13 0.81
C PRO A 828 1.80 -31.40 1.26
N GLU A 829 3.14 -31.36 1.27
CA GLU A 829 3.97 -32.53 1.61
C GLU A 829 3.68 -33.09 3.01
N PHE A 830 3.39 -32.22 3.98
CA PHE A 830 3.07 -32.61 5.36
C PHE A 830 1.80 -33.48 5.48
N VAL A 831 0.93 -33.50 4.46
CA VAL A 831 -0.27 -34.38 4.48
C VAL A 831 0.12 -35.86 4.52
N SER A 832 1.34 -36.20 4.08
CA SER A 832 1.89 -37.56 4.19
C SER A 832 2.29 -37.97 5.63
N GLU A 833 2.52 -37.00 6.52
CA GLU A 833 2.93 -37.25 7.92
C GLU A 833 1.78 -37.79 8.78
N TYR A 834 0.53 -37.46 8.42
CA TYR A 834 -0.65 -37.71 9.26
C TYR A 834 -1.46 -38.92 8.78
N SER A 835 -1.50 -39.96 9.62
CA SER A 835 -2.29 -41.19 9.41
C SER A 835 -3.77 -40.90 9.08
N CYS A 836 -4.36 -39.91 9.76
CA CYS A 836 -5.75 -39.48 9.60
C CYS A 836 -6.05 -38.82 8.24
N ALA A 837 -5.02 -38.42 7.48
CA ALA A 837 -5.12 -37.67 6.24
C ALA A 837 -4.72 -38.46 4.97
N GLN A 838 -4.16 -39.69 5.12
CA GLN A 838 -3.67 -40.51 4.00
C GLN A 838 -4.73 -40.81 2.92
N PHE A 839 -6.02 -40.81 3.28
CA PHE A 839 -7.14 -40.99 2.35
C PHE A 839 -7.20 -39.92 1.23
N LEU A 840 -6.63 -38.72 1.48
CA LEU A 840 -6.52 -37.66 0.48
C LEU A 840 -5.56 -38.06 -0.66
N ILE A 841 -4.51 -38.82 -0.33
CA ILE A 841 -3.44 -39.23 -1.25
C ILE A 841 -3.90 -40.41 -2.13
N SER A 842 -4.74 -41.32 -1.59
CA SER A 842 -5.26 -42.48 -2.34
C SER A 842 -6.18 -42.14 -3.51
N HIS A 843 -6.65 -40.88 -3.63
CA HIS A 843 -7.48 -40.40 -4.73
C HIS A 843 -6.68 -39.74 -5.89
N GLN A 844 -5.35 -39.85 -5.91
CA GLN A 844 -4.47 -39.31 -6.98
C GLN A 844 -3.86 -40.40 -7.90
N LYS A 845 -4.53 -41.54 -8.09
CA LYS A 845 -4.13 -42.62 -9.02
C LYS A 845 -5.21 -42.89 -10.06
#